data_AF-A0A1Z5K0G6-F1
#
_entry.id   AF-A0A1Z5K0G6-F1
#
_cell.length_a   1.000
_cell.length_b   1.000
_cell.length_c   1.000
_cell.angle_alpha   90.00
_cell.angle_beta   90.00
_cell.angle_gamma   90.00
#
_symmetry.space_group_name_H-M   'P 1'
#
loop_
_entity.id
_entity.type
_entity.pdbx_description
1 polymer ?
#
loop_
_entity_poly.entity_id
_entity_poly.type
_entity_poly.pdbx_seq_one_letter_code
_entity_poly.pdbx_strand_id
1 'polypeptide(L)'
;MATITQRNSRWKQKRKFRAILCVLALLAVFMVLKTDPASPRMILLLEYDETRVTAAEPATVEYPSTPSTLPITKSSILQFTNAGVDVSDPTLWDGDDLQGDSATATVMGMATTYPLSVYQQFVGSLRKTGYRGHIILGVSMDTNQTILDYLAVRNVTVKFIQPGPCTYLQPADVADDIFKKTVCDIHYPDIKVRWSRFPLQADWLKECTTCTGPVLTMDVRDSIFQQDPFGPGSPVIRGLHVFEEDPTQTTLHWLTRWPIQECQGLTFEQPMLCSGTTVGTRRAMLKYFEVMYAEMKVWIADEKCRFNIDGDDQSIHNYLFYTGQLPFAQAIKNRSGGIVNTVGKIGADLRKKYLQYLQNVHHLSLSDAAQHPYEGASETTWISPAFHLTNEKGQFIEYDGSVSRVVHQFDRFGLPYLTWLYQQDFVKDEIPTHNSQLKGSQQEPLNVEREASAHRTVTETGVAVSDPQLWEGEDLQGDSSTATVMGMATGYPLSVYQRFVGTLRKTGYKGRIILGVAPDVSPDILDYFQTRNVTPKILHWSNCTYRKIESKEDIFGKTTCEEHYPDIKIRWSRFPLQADWLRECIECTGPVLVTDVRDTYFQQDPFGPGSPLVQGLQVFEEHPSQTTDHWITDGPISRCKGMKLRNKPMLCSGTSVGTRIAMLKYLEIMYEEMKVWISDEKCRFDMDGDDQSIHNYLYYTGQLPFAQAMAYRSGGIVTTVGKLGAMVVKAHASHFLETNGWEKGRAMWQPFPGATSTNWVGDAYNLTENLTDAQGFFLENDGSRSRVIHQWDRFGRPLVNLWMDRNPYFRDDVPVAGKR
;
A
#
# COMPACT_ATOMS: atom_id res chain seq x y z
N MET A 1 47.29 17.89 -46.82
CA MET A 1 46.61 18.06 -45.51
C MET A 1 46.58 19.52 -44.99
N ALA A 2 46.70 20.54 -45.84
CA ALA A 2 46.60 21.95 -45.42
C ALA A 2 45.19 22.57 -45.61
N THR A 3 44.24 21.84 -46.20
CA THR A 3 42.92 22.36 -46.58
C THR A 3 41.79 22.00 -45.60
N ILE A 4 42.06 21.17 -44.59
CA ILE A 4 41.06 20.71 -43.60
C ILE A 4 41.04 21.61 -42.34
N THR A 5 42.12 22.36 -42.07
CA THR A 5 42.25 23.16 -40.84
C THR A 5 41.52 24.51 -40.90
N GLN A 6 41.18 25.02 -42.09
CA GLN A 6 40.54 26.33 -42.25
C GLN A 6 38.99 26.29 -42.13
N ARG A 7 38.36 25.13 -42.32
CA ARG A 7 36.88 24.97 -42.24
C ARG A 7 36.35 24.92 -40.81
N ASN A 8 37.12 24.42 -39.84
CA ASN A 8 36.69 24.31 -38.44
C ASN A 8 36.71 25.63 -37.66
N SER A 9 37.47 26.63 -38.13
CA SER A 9 37.54 27.96 -37.50
C SER A 9 36.27 28.79 -37.75
N ARG A 10 35.77 28.82 -38.99
CA ARG A 10 34.56 29.57 -39.36
C ARG A 10 33.27 29.03 -38.72
N TRP A 11 33.23 27.73 -38.41
CA TRP A 11 32.08 27.10 -37.75
C TRP A 11 31.98 27.48 -36.26
N LYS A 12 33.12 27.58 -35.55
CA LYS A 12 33.16 28.01 -34.14
C LYS A 12 32.80 29.49 -33.95
N GLN A 13 33.15 30.36 -34.90
CA GLN A 13 32.77 31.78 -34.85
C GLN A 13 31.26 32.00 -35.08
N LYS A 14 30.62 31.27 -35.99
CA LYS A 14 29.16 31.39 -36.23
C LYS A 14 28.32 30.95 -35.02
N ARG A 15 28.77 29.96 -34.26
CA ARG A 15 28.10 29.52 -33.02
C ARG A 15 28.18 30.56 -31.90
N LYS A 16 29.33 31.22 -31.74
CA LYS A 16 29.48 32.31 -30.76
C LYS A 16 28.61 33.53 -31.11
N PHE A 17 28.50 33.87 -32.39
CA PHE A 17 27.68 35.01 -32.82
C PHE A 17 26.17 34.77 -32.62
N ARG A 18 25.68 33.55 -32.87
CA ARG A 18 24.28 33.18 -32.59
C ARG A 18 23.95 33.17 -31.09
N ALA A 19 24.88 32.71 -30.24
CA ALA A 19 24.69 32.73 -28.79
C ALA A 19 24.58 34.16 -28.25
N ILE A 20 25.41 35.09 -28.74
CA ILE A 20 25.36 36.50 -28.34
C ILE A 20 24.05 37.18 -28.79
N LEU A 21 23.58 36.88 -30.00
CA LEU A 21 22.29 37.39 -30.50
C LEU A 21 21.09 36.88 -29.70
N CYS A 22 21.09 35.61 -29.27
CA CYS A 22 20.03 35.09 -28.39
C CYS A 22 20.04 35.76 -27.01
N VAL A 23 21.23 36.03 -26.44
CA VAL A 23 21.34 36.72 -25.14
C VAL A 23 20.87 38.17 -25.23
N LEU A 24 21.20 38.87 -26.33
CA LEU A 24 20.74 40.24 -26.54
C LEU A 24 19.23 40.32 -26.80
N ALA A 25 18.65 39.35 -27.50
CA ALA A 25 17.19 39.25 -27.67
C ALA A 25 16.47 38.99 -26.33
N LEU A 26 17.04 38.14 -25.46
CA LEU A 26 16.49 37.89 -24.12
C LEU A 26 16.59 39.14 -23.21
N LEU A 27 17.69 39.89 -23.30
CA LEU A 27 17.86 41.15 -22.56
C LEU A 27 16.88 42.23 -23.04
N ALA A 28 16.58 42.29 -24.35
CA ALA A 28 15.59 43.21 -24.89
C ALA A 28 14.16 42.87 -24.40
N VAL A 29 13.80 41.58 -24.32
CA VAL A 29 12.52 41.13 -23.76
C VAL A 29 12.42 41.47 -22.27
N PHE A 30 13.51 41.29 -21.51
CA PHE A 30 13.56 41.65 -20.09
C PHE A 30 13.45 43.15 -19.82
N MET A 31 13.96 44.00 -20.73
CA MET A 31 13.84 45.46 -20.59
C MET A 31 12.45 46.00 -20.96
N VAL A 32 11.68 45.28 -21.78
CA VAL A 32 10.30 45.67 -22.14
C VAL A 32 9.29 45.29 -21.04
N LEU A 33 9.60 44.34 -20.17
CA LEU A 33 8.70 43.84 -19.12
C LEU A 33 8.81 44.57 -17.76
N LYS A 34 9.44 45.76 -17.71
CA LYS A 34 9.67 46.47 -16.45
C LYS A 34 9.09 47.89 -16.43
N THR A 35 7.76 48.00 -16.49
CA THR A 35 7.02 49.17 -15.99
C THR A 35 5.64 48.73 -15.49
N ASP A 36 5.49 48.58 -14.16
CA ASP A 36 4.46 49.22 -13.31
C ASP A 36 4.24 48.40 -12.00
N PRO A 37 4.60 48.93 -10.80
CA PRO A 37 4.38 48.27 -9.52
C PRO A 37 3.19 48.90 -8.76
N ALA A 38 1.96 48.50 -9.09
CA ALA A 38 0.78 48.71 -8.25
C ALA A 38 -0.35 47.68 -8.54
N SER A 39 -0.52 46.71 -7.63
CA SER A 39 -1.68 45.84 -7.24
C SER A 39 -3.01 45.94 -8.05
N PRO A 40 -3.82 44.85 -8.26
CA PRO A 40 -4.09 43.79 -7.26
C PRO A 40 -4.30 42.35 -7.78
N ARG A 41 -4.32 41.39 -6.82
CA ARG A 41 -4.90 40.03 -6.88
C ARG A 41 -5.12 39.48 -8.30
N MET A 42 -4.16 38.72 -8.78
CA MET A 42 -4.27 37.99 -10.03
C MET A 42 -5.16 36.76 -9.78
N ILE A 43 -6.48 36.93 -9.94
CA ILE A 43 -7.36 35.80 -10.20
C ILE A 43 -6.73 35.08 -11.39
N LEU A 44 -6.31 33.83 -11.20
CA LEU A 44 -5.89 32.92 -12.26
C LEU A 44 -7.07 32.79 -13.24
N LEU A 45 -7.20 33.75 -14.17
CA LEU A 45 -7.96 33.58 -15.39
C LEU A 45 -7.22 32.49 -16.15
N LEU A 46 -7.65 31.25 -15.90
CA LEU A 46 -7.84 30.33 -16.98
C LEU A 46 -8.60 31.15 -18.04
N GLU A 47 -7.93 31.60 -19.10
CA GLU A 47 -8.61 31.90 -20.36
C GLU A 47 -9.22 30.57 -20.82
N TYR A 48 -10.29 30.18 -20.14
CA TYR A 48 -11.34 29.35 -20.68
C TYR A 48 -11.98 30.27 -21.72
N ASP A 49 -11.89 29.88 -22.98
CA ASP A 49 -12.41 30.66 -24.10
C ASP A 49 -13.93 30.85 -23.92
N GLU A 50 -14.32 31.94 -23.24
CA GLU A 50 -15.72 32.32 -22.98
C GLU A 50 -16.46 32.69 -24.27
N THR A 51 -15.82 32.64 -25.45
CA THR A 51 -16.46 32.99 -26.72
C THR A 51 -17.52 32.00 -27.21
N ARG A 52 -17.96 31.03 -26.40
CA ARG A 52 -19.06 30.11 -26.77
C ARG A 52 -20.25 29.98 -25.83
N VAL A 53 -20.29 30.63 -24.67
CA VAL A 53 -21.52 30.62 -23.85
C VAL A 53 -21.68 31.95 -23.11
N THR A 54 -22.14 32.99 -23.80
CA THR A 54 -22.72 34.15 -23.12
C THR A 54 -24.11 33.77 -22.62
N ALA A 55 -24.28 33.74 -21.30
CA ALA A 55 -25.58 33.66 -20.65
C ALA A 55 -26.41 34.90 -20.99
N ALA A 56 -27.49 34.71 -21.74
CA ALA A 56 -28.55 35.71 -21.87
C ALA A 56 -29.47 35.65 -20.65
N GLU A 57 -30.02 36.82 -20.28
CA GLU A 57 -30.99 37.04 -19.20
C GLU A 57 -32.13 36.00 -19.16
N PRO A 58 -32.74 35.74 -17.98
CA PRO A 58 -33.74 34.69 -17.80
C PRO A 58 -35.05 35.08 -18.50
N ALA A 59 -35.14 34.77 -19.79
CA ALA A 59 -36.42 34.61 -20.45
C ALA A 59 -37.13 33.42 -19.79
N THR A 60 -38.38 33.63 -19.39
CA THR A 60 -39.32 32.57 -19.00
C THR A 60 -39.27 31.45 -20.04
N VAL A 61 -38.63 30.34 -19.70
CA VAL A 61 -38.56 29.14 -20.54
C VAL A 61 -39.93 28.46 -20.46
N GLU A 62 -40.78 28.70 -21.45
CA GLU A 62 -41.76 27.69 -21.84
C GLU A 62 -40.99 26.44 -22.24
N TYR A 63 -41.20 25.33 -21.52
CA TYR A 63 -40.60 24.04 -21.84
C TYR A 63 -40.96 23.68 -23.29
N PRO A 64 -39.97 23.52 -24.20
CA PRO A 64 -40.23 23.00 -25.52
C PRO A 64 -40.68 21.54 -25.35
N SER A 65 -41.87 21.25 -25.83
CA SER A 65 -42.33 19.89 -26.05
C SER A 65 -41.31 19.14 -26.89
N THR A 66 -40.70 18.09 -26.32
CA THR A 66 -39.89 17.06 -26.98
C THR A 66 -38.68 17.56 -27.80
N PRO A 67 -37.45 17.13 -27.47
CA PRO A 67 -36.29 17.39 -28.31
C PRO A 67 -36.56 16.83 -29.72
N SER A 68 -36.33 17.65 -30.75
CA SER A 68 -36.30 17.18 -32.13
C SER A 68 -35.22 16.12 -32.24
N THR A 69 -35.63 14.86 -32.24
CA THR A 69 -34.86 13.75 -32.74
C THR A 69 -34.43 14.12 -34.15
N LEU A 70 -33.12 14.27 -34.37
CA LEU A 70 -32.57 13.95 -35.68
C LEU A 70 -33.16 12.58 -36.04
N PRO A 71 -33.76 12.40 -37.23
CA PRO A 71 -34.22 11.09 -37.64
C PRO A 71 -32.96 10.25 -37.78
N ILE A 72 -32.64 9.50 -36.72
CA ILE A 72 -32.09 8.17 -36.89
C ILE A 72 -33.14 7.50 -37.76
N THR A 73 -32.94 7.55 -39.08
CA THR A 73 -33.57 6.59 -39.98
C THR A 73 -33.44 5.26 -39.25
N LYS A 74 -34.55 4.54 -39.05
CA LYS A 74 -34.62 3.18 -38.47
C LYS A 74 -33.82 2.15 -39.30
N SER A 75 -32.62 2.52 -39.69
CA SER A 75 -31.49 1.72 -40.14
C SER A 75 -31.13 0.86 -38.94
N SER A 76 -31.76 -0.30 -38.89
CA SER A 76 -31.45 -1.46 -38.04
C SER A 76 -30.79 -1.12 -36.71
N ILE A 77 -31.60 -0.94 -35.66
CA ILE A 77 -31.09 -1.14 -34.30
C ILE A 77 -30.37 -2.49 -34.32
N LEU A 78 -29.09 -2.51 -33.96
CA LEU A 78 -28.30 -3.74 -33.89
C LEU A 78 -29.04 -4.70 -32.97
N GLN A 79 -29.49 -5.82 -33.53
CA GLN A 79 -30.15 -6.85 -32.73
C GLN A 79 -29.12 -7.59 -31.86
N PHE A 80 -27.90 -7.76 -32.39
CA PHE A 80 -26.78 -8.41 -31.73
C PHE A 80 -25.55 -7.51 -31.74
N THR A 81 -24.73 -7.59 -30.69
CA THR A 81 -23.39 -7.01 -30.67
C THR A 81 -22.45 -7.79 -31.60
N ASN A 82 -21.26 -7.24 -31.87
CA ASN A 82 -20.22 -7.95 -32.63
C ASN A 82 -19.76 -9.22 -31.90
N ALA A 83 -19.89 -9.25 -30.57
CA ALA A 83 -19.66 -10.42 -29.73
C ALA A 83 -20.88 -11.37 -29.64
N GLY A 84 -21.97 -11.12 -30.37
CA GLY A 84 -23.14 -12.00 -30.45
C GLY A 84 -24.15 -11.89 -29.30
N VAL A 85 -24.10 -10.83 -28.48
CA VAL A 85 -25.04 -10.61 -27.38
C VAL A 85 -26.30 -9.93 -27.89
N ASP A 86 -27.49 -10.47 -27.58
CA ASP A 86 -28.77 -9.84 -27.91
C ASP A 86 -29.01 -8.58 -27.05
N VAL A 87 -29.19 -7.45 -27.72
CA VAL A 87 -29.43 -6.12 -27.13
C VAL A 87 -30.75 -5.50 -27.63
N SER A 88 -31.61 -6.31 -28.25
CA SER A 88 -32.88 -5.87 -28.84
C SER A 88 -34.04 -5.78 -27.84
N ASP A 89 -33.83 -6.21 -26.60
CA ASP A 89 -34.85 -6.17 -25.55
C ASP A 89 -35.31 -4.72 -25.30
N PRO A 90 -36.53 -4.34 -25.71
CA PRO A 90 -37.00 -2.96 -25.63
C PRO A 90 -37.16 -2.49 -24.19
N THR A 91 -37.31 -3.45 -23.27
CA THR A 91 -37.48 -3.18 -21.86
C THR A 91 -36.17 -2.69 -21.24
N LEU A 92 -35.01 -2.87 -21.90
CA LEU A 92 -33.74 -2.28 -21.44
C LEU A 92 -33.82 -0.76 -21.23
N TRP A 93 -34.79 -0.06 -21.84
CA TRP A 93 -35.04 1.37 -21.64
C TRP A 93 -36.04 1.72 -20.54
N ASP A 94 -36.69 0.74 -19.91
CA ASP A 94 -37.62 0.99 -18.81
C ASP A 94 -36.90 1.79 -17.72
N GLY A 95 -37.60 2.77 -17.16
CA GLY A 95 -37.07 3.62 -16.10
C GLY A 95 -37.36 3.04 -14.73
N ASP A 96 -36.37 3.12 -13.84
CA ASP A 96 -36.56 2.91 -12.42
C ASP A 96 -36.69 4.28 -11.76
N ASP A 97 -37.92 4.66 -11.39
CA ASP A 97 -38.16 5.83 -10.55
C ASP A 97 -38.27 5.37 -9.09
N LEU A 98 -37.20 5.60 -8.33
CA LEU A 98 -37.14 5.27 -6.91
C LEU A 98 -37.96 6.22 -6.04
N GLN A 99 -38.52 7.31 -6.60
CA GLN A 99 -39.20 8.37 -5.84
C GLN A 99 -38.38 8.90 -4.64
N GLY A 100 -37.06 8.82 -4.73
CA GLY A 100 -36.12 9.22 -3.69
C GLY A 100 -35.85 8.20 -2.58
N ASP A 101 -36.31 6.94 -2.69
CA ASP A 101 -35.94 5.88 -1.76
C ASP A 101 -34.79 5.01 -2.29
N SER A 102 -33.59 5.19 -1.72
CA SER A 102 -32.39 4.44 -2.10
C SER A 102 -32.33 3.02 -1.53
N ALA A 103 -33.31 2.55 -0.76
CA ALA A 103 -33.25 1.26 -0.05
C ALA A 103 -33.09 0.03 -0.97
N THR A 104 -33.58 0.08 -2.20
CA THR A 104 -33.45 -1.02 -3.18
C THR A 104 -32.29 -0.81 -4.17
N ALA A 105 -31.68 0.38 -4.17
CA ALA A 105 -30.56 0.72 -5.04
C ALA A 105 -29.29 0.01 -4.60
N THR A 106 -28.32 -0.08 -5.50
CA THR A 106 -27.04 -0.76 -5.25
C THR A 106 -25.86 0.07 -5.72
N VAL A 107 -24.84 0.20 -4.87
CA VAL A 107 -23.53 0.76 -5.22
C VAL A 107 -22.51 -0.38 -5.19
N MET A 108 -21.76 -0.54 -6.29
CA MET A 108 -20.80 -1.63 -6.46
C MET A 108 -19.41 -1.09 -6.83
N GLY A 109 -18.36 -1.75 -6.33
CA GLY A 109 -16.99 -1.38 -6.64
C GLY A 109 -16.01 -2.50 -6.36
N MET A 110 -14.80 -2.37 -6.89
CA MET A 110 -13.66 -3.23 -6.56
C MET A 110 -12.61 -2.41 -5.82
N ALA A 111 -12.16 -2.93 -4.68
CA ALA A 111 -11.24 -2.30 -3.75
C ALA A 111 -10.22 -3.34 -3.27
N THR A 112 -9.17 -3.57 -4.05
CA THR A 112 -8.11 -4.51 -3.69
C THR A 112 -6.89 -3.73 -3.19
N THR A 113 -6.27 -4.21 -2.10
CA THR A 113 -4.99 -3.69 -1.55
C THR A 113 -5.02 -2.22 -1.06
N TYR A 114 -6.20 -1.63 -0.87
CA TYR A 114 -6.32 -0.26 -0.37
C TYR A 114 -6.22 -0.18 1.16
N PRO A 115 -5.72 0.95 1.72
CA PRO A 115 -5.76 1.19 3.15
C PRO A 115 -7.19 1.49 3.63
N LEU A 116 -7.44 1.32 4.93
CA LEU A 116 -8.73 1.59 5.58
C LEU A 116 -9.31 2.98 5.23
N SER A 117 -8.47 4.00 5.12
CA SER A 117 -8.89 5.38 4.82
C SER A 117 -9.65 5.50 3.50
N VAL A 118 -9.33 4.68 2.49
CA VAL A 118 -10.04 4.65 1.20
C VAL A 118 -11.45 4.08 1.39
N TYR A 119 -11.61 3.03 2.19
CA TYR A 119 -12.93 2.46 2.49
C TYR A 119 -13.76 3.43 3.32
N GLN A 120 -13.17 4.10 4.31
CA GLN A 120 -13.84 5.13 5.11
C GLN A 120 -14.31 6.30 4.25
N GLN A 121 -13.46 6.76 3.33
CA GLN A 121 -13.83 7.80 2.39
C GLN A 121 -14.99 7.37 1.50
N PHE A 122 -14.93 6.17 0.91
CA PHE A 122 -15.96 5.70 -0.02
C PHE A 122 -17.28 5.35 0.69
N VAL A 123 -17.24 4.38 1.60
CA VAL A 123 -18.42 3.83 2.29
C VAL A 123 -18.95 4.84 3.31
N GLY A 124 -18.05 5.49 4.06
CA GLY A 124 -18.42 6.46 5.08
C GLY A 124 -19.07 7.71 4.48
N SER A 125 -18.51 8.27 3.40
CA SER A 125 -19.17 9.40 2.72
C SER A 125 -20.54 9.00 2.18
N LEU A 126 -20.67 7.83 1.52
CA LEU A 126 -21.94 7.33 1.03
C LEU A 126 -22.99 7.20 2.13
N ARG A 127 -22.67 6.50 3.22
CA ARG A 127 -23.63 6.29 4.32
C ARG A 127 -24.06 7.59 4.99
N LYS A 128 -23.16 8.57 5.10
CA LYS A 128 -23.49 9.89 5.67
C LYS A 128 -24.42 10.74 4.83
N THR A 129 -24.55 10.44 3.54
CA THR A 129 -25.57 11.08 2.71
C THR A 129 -26.99 10.64 3.04
N GLY A 130 -27.15 9.59 3.86
CA GLY A 130 -28.44 8.95 4.14
C GLY A 130 -28.72 7.73 3.26
N TYR A 131 -27.78 7.31 2.41
CA TYR A 131 -27.94 6.14 1.55
C TYR A 131 -28.22 4.85 2.35
N ARG A 132 -29.38 4.24 2.12
CA ARG A 132 -29.83 3.01 2.80
C ARG A 132 -29.71 1.75 1.95
N GLY A 133 -29.40 1.90 0.67
CA GLY A 133 -29.31 0.78 -0.26
C GLY A 133 -28.13 -0.15 0.01
N HIS A 134 -27.98 -1.08 -0.92
CA HIS A 134 -26.95 -2.10 -0.89
C HIS A 134 -25.59 -1.53 -1.29
N ILE A 135 -24.53 -1.96 -0.61
CA ILE A 135 -23.14 -1.70 -0.99
C ILE A 135 -22.47 -3.05 -1.17
N ILE A 136 -21.91 -3.32 -2.34
CA ILE A 136 -21.19 -4.58 -2.63
C ILE A 136 -19.76 -4.24 -3.05
N LEU A 137 -18.78 -4.68 -2.28
CA LEU A 137 -17.35 -4.42 -2.56
C LEU A 137 -16.58 -5.72 -2.78
N GLY A 138 -15.87 -5.79 -3.90
CA GLY A 138 -14.85 -6.81 -4.16
C GLY A 138 -13.53 -6.45 -3.49
N VAL A 139 -13.04 -7.24 -2.53
CA VAL A 139 -11.78 -7.01 -1.81
C VAL A 139 -10.80 -8.16 -2.00
N SER A 140 -9.52 -7.93 -1.71
CA SER A 140 -8.50 -8.99 -1.82
C SER A 140 -8.65 -10.03 -0.71
N MET A 141 -8.28 -11.29 -0.95
CA MET A 141 -8.29 -12.36 0.07
C MET A 141 -7.44 -12.02 1.31
N ASP A 142 -6.39 -11.21 1.14
CA ASP A 142 -5.48 -10.75 2.20
C ASP A 142 -5.90 -9.40 2.81
N THR A 143 -7.14 -8.97 2.62
CA THR A 143 -7.65 -7.72 3.20
C THR A 143 -7.61 -7.77 4.72
N ASN A 144 -7.01 -6.74 5.33
CA ASN A 144 -6.82 -6.64 6.78
C ASN A 144 -8.16 -6.79 7.54
N GLN A 145 -8.15 -7.53 8.66
CA GLN A 145 -9.33 -7.78 9.49
C GLN A 145 -10.04 -6.49 9.93
N THR A 146 -9.29 -5.43 10.26
CA THR A 146 -9.84 -4.12 10.63
C THR A 146 -10.72 -3.52 9.54
N ILE A 147 -10.34 -3.73 8.27
CA ILE A 147 -11.13 -3.28 7.11
C ILE A 147 -12.38 -4.13 6.99
N LEU A 148 -12.27 -5.45 7.15
CA LEU A 148 -13.42 -6.36 7.10
C LEU A 148 -14.44 -6.03 8.21
N ASP A 149 -13.97 -5.76 9.42
CA ASP A 149 -14.81 -5.35 10.56
C ASP A 149 -15.51 -4.02 10.27
N TYR A 150 -14.79 -3.03 9.75
CA TYR A 150 -15.36 -1.75 9.33
C TYR A 150 -16.48 -1.94 8.27
N LEU A 151 -16.22 -2.76 7.24
CA LEU A 151 -17.18 -3.04 6.18
C LEU A 151 -18.43 -3.77 6.70
N ALA A 152 -18.24 -4.73 7.61
CA ALA A 152 -19.35 -5.43 8.27
C ALA A 152 -20.22 -4.47 9.10
N VAL A 153 -19.60 -3.60 9.91
CA VAL A 153 -20.29 -2.56 10.69
C VAL A 153 -21.10 -1.61 9.82
N ARG A 154 -20.63 -1.32 8.59
CA ARG A 154 -21.32 -0.46 7.62
C ARG A 154 -22.29 -1.19 6.70
N ASN A 155 -22.61 -2.45 7.02
CA ASN A 155 -23.52 -3.30 6.25
C ASN A 155 -23.13 -3.35 4.77
N VAL A 156 -21.84 -3.59 4.52
CA VAL A 156 -21.28 -3.80 3.17
C VAL A 156 -21.20 -5.29 2.92
N THR A 157 -21.72 -5.73 1.78
CA THR A 157 -21.52 -7.10 1.31
C THR A 157 -20.12 -7.22 0.71
N VAL A 158 -19.25 -7.96 1.38
CA VAL A 158 -17.87 -8.19 0.94
C VAL A 158 -17.82 -9.42 0.03
N LYS A 159 -17.13 -9.29 -1.11
CA LYS A 159 -16.84 -10.36 -2.05
C LYS A 159 -15.33 -10.47 -2.19
N PHE A 160 -14.77 -11.67 -2.14
CA PHE A 160 -13.32 -11.82 -2.26
C PHE A 160 -12.90 -12.07 -3.70
N ILE A 161 -11.84 -11.38 -4.12
CA ILE A 161 -11.18 -11.53 -5.41
C ILE A 161 -10.05 -12.52 -5.25
N GLN A 162 -10.02 -13.53 -6.10
CA GLN A 162 -9.08 -14.65 -5.99
C GLN A 162 -8.15 -14.66 -7.21
N PRO A 163 -6.93 -14.09 -7.07
CA PRO A 163 -5.99 -14.06 -8.18
C PRO A 163 -5.48 -15.46 -8.52
N GLY A 164 -5.42 -15.76 -9.81
CA GLY A 164 -5.03 -17.05 -10.38
C GLY A 164 -4.30 -16.92 -11.72
N PRO A 165 -3.82 -18.07 -12.26
CA PRO A 165 -3.21 -18.11 -13.58
C PRO A 165 -4.25 -17.83 -14.68
N CYS A 166 -3.84 -17.10 -15.71
CA CYS A 166 -4.64 -16.86 -16.91
C CYS A 166 -4.63 -18.08 -17.85
N THR A 167 -5.74 -18.33 -18.55
CA THR A 167 -5.85 -19.39 -19.57
C THR A 167 -5.31 -18.96 -20.93
N TYR A 168 -5.21 -17.66 -21.19
CA TYR A 168 -4.57 -17.15 -22.41
C TYR A 168 -3.06 -16.91 -22.18
N LEU A 169 -2.27 -17.24 -23.18
CA LEU A 169 -0.83 -16.99 -23.19
C LEU A 169 -0.57 -15.51 -23.49
N GLN A 170 0.27 -14.86 -22.69
CA GLN A 170 0.84 -13.59 -23.10
C GLN A 170 2.05 -13.84 -24.01
N PRO A 171 2.27 -12.98 -25.03
CA PRO A 171 3.50 -13.01 -25.81
C PRO A 171 4.69 -12.90 -24.84
N ALA A 172 5.70 -13.76 -25.01
CA ALA A 172 6.85 -13.88 -24.11
C ALA A 172 7.68 -12.59 -23.98
N ASP A 173 7.48 -11.63 -24.89
CA ASP A 173 8.34 -10.46 -25.07
C ASP A 173 7.95 -9.22 -24.22
N VAL A 174 6.98 -9.34 -23.29
CA VAL A 174 6.59 -8.25 -22.35
C VAL A 174 7.08 -8.51 -20.91
N ALA A 175 7.99 -9.49 -20.73
CA ALA A 175 8.34 -10.09 -19.45
C ALA A 175 9.34 -9.32 -18.56
N ASP A 176 9.87 -8.17 -19.00
CA ASP A 176 10.96 -7.48 -18.27
C ASP A 176 10.52 -6.54 -17.14
N ASP A 177 9.21 -6.38 -16.92
CA ASP A 177 8.72 -5.60 -15.78
C ASP A 177 8.12 -6.56 -14.73
N ILE A 178 8.88 -6.78 -13.66
CA ILE A 178 8.61 -7.72 -12.55
C ILE A 178 7.24 -7.43 -11.88
N PHE A 179 6.66 -6.24 -12.09
CA PHE A 179 5.32 -5.86 -11.61
C PHE A 179 4.16 -6.22 -12.55
N LYS A 180 4.40 -6.88 -13.69
CA LYS A 180 3.41 -7.09 -14.75
C LYS A 180 3.18 -8.54 -15.14
N LYS A 181 3.32 -9.49 -14.22
CA LYS A 181 2.72 -10.82 -14.46
C LYS A 181 1.21 -10.62 -14.54
N THR A 182 0.65 -10.83 -15.71
CA THR A 182 -0.80 -10.74 -15.92
C THR A 182 -1.48 -11.80 -15.06
N VAL A 183 -2.19 -11.33 -14.05
CA VAL A 183 -2.99 -12.14 -13.13
C VAL A 183 -4.44 -12.07 -13.61
N CYS A 184 -5.14 -13.19 -13.51
CA CYS A 184 -6.56 -13.30 -13.78
C CYS A 184 -7.30 -13.62 -12.48
N ASP A 185 -8.61 -13.41 -12.43
CA ASP A 185 -9.40 -13.97 -11.32
C ASP A 185 -9.69 -15.44 -11.62
N ILE A 186 -9.66 -16.34 -10.62
CA ILE A 186 -9.86 -17.77 -10.86
C ILE A 186 -11.24 -18.10 -11.43
N HIS A 187 -12.25 -17.26 -11.20
CA HIS A 187 -13.60 -17.45 -11.73
C HIS A 187 -13.68 -17.03 -13.20
N TYR A 188 -12.78 -16.16 -13.64
CA TYR A 188 -12.71 -15.60 -14.98
C TYR A 188 -11.27 -15.65 -15.52
N PRO A 189 -10.69 -16.87 -15.66
CA PRO A 189 -9.27 -17.02 -15.97
C PRO A 189 -8.93 -16.65 -17.43
N ASP A 190 -9.95 -16.44 -18.26
CA ASP A 190 -9.85 -16.06 -19.67
C ASP A 190 -9.72 -14.54 -19.88
N ILE A 191 -9.81 -13.72 -18.83
CA ILE A 191 -9.65 -12.26 -18.91
C ILE A 191 -8.79 -11.72 -17.76
N LYS A 192 -8.15 -10.57 -17.96
CA LYS A 192 -7.32 -9.90 -16.94
C LYS A 192 -8.11 -9.65 -15.65
N VAL A 193 -7.46 -9.71 -14.48
CA VAL A 193 -8.11 -9.42 -13.19
C VAL A 193 -8.78 -8.03 -13.12
N ARG A 194 -8.27 -7.05 -13.87
CA ARG A 194 -8.89 -5.71 -13.94
C ARG A 194 -10.19 -5.71 -14.73
N TRP A 195 -10.29 -6.61 -15.70
CA TRP A 195 -11.48 -6.83 -16.53
C TRP A 195 -12.50 -7.72 -15.84
N SER A 196 -12.07 -8.63 -14.97
CA SER A 196 -12.98 -9.53 -14.25
C SER A 196 -13.99 -8.80 -13.36
N ARG A 197 -13.76 -7.51 -13.05
CA ARG A 197 -14.74 -6.67 -12.34
C ARG A 197 -16.12 -6.66 -12.99
N PHE A 198 -16.22 -6.66 -14.32
CA PHE A 198 -17.53 -6.60 -15.00
C PHE A 198 -18.34 -7.90 -14.81
N PRO A 199 -17.81 -9.09 -15.16
CA PRO A 199 -18.58 -10.31 -14.95
C PRO A 199 -18.72 -10.70 -13.46
N LEU A 200 -17.75 -10.38 -12.59
CA LEU A 200 -17.91 -10.56 -11.15
C LEU A 200 -19.04 -9.69 -10.58
N GLN A 201 -19.11 -8.41 -10.97
CA GLN A 201 -20.22 -7.53 -10.57
C GLN A 201 -21.57 -8.05 -11.12
N ALA A 202 -21.60 -8.65 -12.31
CA ALA A 202 -22.81 -9.30 -12.81
C ALA A 202 -23.26 -10.45 -11.91
N ASP A 203 -22.33 -11.30 -11.47
CA ASP A 203 -22.64 -12.42 -10.58
C ASP A 203 -23.13 -11.92 -9.22
N TRP A 204 -22.43 -10.97 -8.61
CA TRP A 204 -22.83 -10.42 -7.32
C TRP A 204 -24.21 -9.75 -7.37
N LEU A 205 -24.53 -9.07 -8.48
CA LEU A 205 -25.84 -8.46 -8.68
C LEU A 205 -26.95 -9.50 -8.92
N LYS A 206 -26.64 -10.63 -9.57
CA LYS A 206 -27.57 -11.77 -9.70
C LYS A 206 -27.81 -12.45 -8.35
N GLU A 207 -26.77 -12.61 -7.55
CA GLU A 207 -26.85 -13.19 -6.20
C GLU A 207 -27.65 -12.31 -5.23
N CYS A 208 -27.57 -10.99 -5.36
CA CYS A 208 -28.32 -10.05 -4.53
C CYS A 208 -29.79 -9.94 -4.97
N THR A 209 -30.64 -10.84 -4.46
CA THR A 209 -32.07 -10.89 -4.80
C THR A 209 -32.87 -9.67 -4.31
N THR A 210 -32.35 -8.94 -3.32
CA THR A 210 -32.97 -7.70 -2.79
C THR A 210 -32.53 -6.45 -3.54
N CYS A 211 -31.42 -6.52 -4.29
CA CYS A 211 -30.92 -5.44 -5.14
C CYS A 211 -31.83 -5.30 -6.37
N THR A 212 -32.99 -4.68 -6.19
CA THR A 212 -34.07 -4.59 -7.18
C THR A 212 -34.15 -3.24 -7.89
N GLY A 213 -33.51 -2.21 -7.35
CA GLY A 213 -33.47 -0.87 -7.94
C GLY A 213 -32.27 -0.62 -8.88
N PRO A 214 -32.04 0.65 -9.23
CA PRO A 214 -30.87 1.12 -9.97
C PRO A 214 -29.54 0.68 -9.35
N VAL A 215 -28.55 0.51 -10.22
CA VAL A 215 -27.21 0.04 -9.87
C VAL A 215 -26.20 1.07 -10.37
N LEU A 216 -25.35 1.54 -9.46
CA LEU A 216 -24.22 2.42 -9.74
C LEU A 216 -22.92 1.65 -9.50
N THR A 217 -22.11 1.52 -10.54
CA THR A 217 -20.77 0.92 -10.49
C THR A 217 -19.75 2.04 -10.49
N MET A 218 -18.71 1.94 -9.67
CA MET A 218 -17.64 2.93 -9.65
C MET A 218 -16.30 2.40 -9.14
N ASP A 219 -15.22 3.10 -9.47
CA ASP A 219 -13.92 2.91 -8.85
C ASP A 219 -13.93 3.44 -7.41
N VAL A 220 -13.49 2.61 -6.46
CA VAL A 220 -13.59 2.92 -5.03
C VAL A 220 -12.56 3.97 -4.59
N ARG A 221 -11.38 3.96 -5.19
CA ARG A 221 -10.22 4.76 -4.77
C ARG A 221 -10.49 6.26 -4.85
N ASP A 222 -11.07 6.70 -5.95
CA ASP A 222 -11.14 8.10 -6.35
C ASP A 222 -12.59 8.59 -6.52
N SER A 223 -13.51 7.97 -5.80
CA SER A 223 -14.91 8.38 -5.73
C SER A 223 -15.31 8.84 -4.32
N ILE A 224 -16.17 9.86 -4.27
CA ILE A 224 -16.75 10.38 -3.03
C ILE A 224 -18.19 10.86 -3.24
N PHE A 225 -19.00 10.74 -2.18
CA PHE A 225 -20.41 11.10 -2.20
C PHE A 225 -20.66 12.37 -1.39
N GLN A 226 -21.29 13.37 -2.03
CA GLN A 226 -21.73 14.61 -1.36
C GLN A 226 -23.25 14.59 -1.11
N GLN A 227 -24.00 13.74 -1.81
CA GLN A 227 -25.43 13.48 -1.61
C GLN A 227 -25.78 12.03 -1.93
N ASP A 228 -26.95 11.57 -1.49
CA ASP A 228 -27.43 10.23 -1.81
C ASP A 228 -27.61 10.16 -3.34
N PRO A 229 -26.89 9.28 -4.07
CA PRO A 229 -26.97 9.21 -5.52
C PRO A 229 -28.40 8.92 -6.02
N PHE A 230 -29.25 8.34 -5.17
CA PHE A 230 -30.61 7.91 -5.50
C PHE A 230 -31.69 8.54 -4.60
N GLY A 231 -31.30 9.47 -3.74
CA GLY A 231 -32.20 10.16 -2.83
C GLY A 231 -33.11 11.18 -3.53
N PRO A 232 -33.89 11.95 -2.75
CA PRO A 232 -34.80 12.97 -3.29
C PRO A 232 -34.11 13.94 -4.25
N GLY A 233 -34.76 14.19 -5.39
CA GLY A 233 -34.25 15.06 -6.46
C GLY A 233 -33.16 14.44 -7.35
N SER A 234 -32.89 13.14 -7.23
CA SER A 234 -31.99 12.43 -8.16
C SER A 234 -32.67 12.30 -9.53
N PRO A 235 -31.92 12.44 -10.66
CA PRO A 235 -32.49 12.21 -11.98
C PRO A 235 -32.99 10.77 -12.13
N VAL A 236 -34.12 10.61 -12.84
CA VAL A 236 -34.65 9.27 -13.16
C VAL A 236 -33.66 8.52 -14.03
N ILE A 237 -33.37 7.27 -13.67
CA ILE A 237 -32.46 6.41 -14.41
C ILE A 237 -33.26 5.58 -15.41
N ARG A 238 -32.92 5.73 -16.70
CA ARG A 238 -33.52 4.97 -17.80
C ARG A 238 -32.41 4.27 -18.58
N GLY A 239 -32.54 2.97 -18.75
CA GLY A 239 -31.49 2.15 -19.35
C GLY A 239 -30.15 2.31 -18.65
N LEU A 240 -29.10 2.58 -19.43
CA LEU A 240 -27.74 2.78 -18.95
C LEU A 240 -27.31 4.23 -19.16
N HIS A 241 -26.83 4.90 -18.12
CA HIS A 241 -26.16 6.17 -18.20
C HIS A 241 -24.65 5.96 -18.10
N VAL A 242 -23.93 6.51 -19.08
CA VAL A 242 -22.47 6.56 -19.16
C VAL A 242 -22.04 8.02 -19.09
N PHE A 243 -20.96 8.34 -18.39
CA PHE A 243 -20.65 9.73 -18.07
C PHE A 243 -19.49 10.23 -18.93
N GLU A 244 -19.68 11.38 -19.59
CA GLU A 244 -18.58 12.06 -20.28
C GLU A 244 -17.50 12.49 -19.28
N GLU A 245 -16.24 12.32 -19.64
CA GLU A 245 -15.10 13.01 -19.03
C GLU A 245 -15.17 14.52 -19.37
N ASP A 246 -14.17 15.29 -18.95
CA ASP A 246 -14.07 16.71 -19.33
C ASP A 246 -14.15 16.88 -20.86
N PRO A 247 -14.88 17.88 -21.38
CA PRO A 247 -15.08 18.06 -22.83
C PRO A 247 -13.79 18.21 -23.66
N THR A 248 -12.65 18.55 -23.03
CA THR A 248 -11.34 18.59 -23.70
C THR A 248 -10.72 17.21 -23.90
N GLN A 249 -11.23 16.17 -23.23
CA GLN A 249 -10.85 14.79 -23.43
C GLN A 249 -11.79 14.11 -24.43
N THR A 250 -11.19 13.71 -25.55
CA THR A 250 -11.89 12.97 -26.61
C THR A 250 -11.35 11.56 -26.72
N THR A 251 -12.03 10.73 -27.49
CA THR A 251 -11.58 9.40 -27.92
C THR A 251 -10.29 9.42 -28.76
N LEU A 252 -9.73 10.60 -29.08
CA LEU A 252 -8.39 10.74 -29.67
C LEU A 252 -7.26 10.65 -28.64
N HIS A 253 -7.58 10.71 -27.35
CA HIS A 253 -6.62 10.50 -26.28
C HIS A 253 -5.98 9.11 -26.38
N TRP A 254 -4.69 9.01 -26.07
CA TRP A 254 -3.90 7.79 -26.31
C TRP A 254 -4.47 6.55 -25.62
N LEU A 255 -5.11 6.72 -24.45
CA LEU A 255 -5.71 5.63 -23.67
C LEU A 255 -6.84 4.92 -24.42
N THR A 256 -7.55 5.62 -25.30
CA THR A 256 -8.69 5.09 -26.08
C THR A 256 -8.34 4.91 -27.55
N ARG A 257 -7.71 5.91 -28.17
CA ARG A 257 -7.39 5.91 -29.59
C ARG A 257 -6.52 4.73 -29.98
N TRP A 258 -5.40 4.53 -29.31
CA TRP A 258 -4.42 3.53 -29.73
C TRP A 258 -4.98 2.12 -29.62
N PRO A 259 -5.60 1.69 -28.49
CA PRO A 259 -6.20 0.37 -28.41
C PRO A 259 -7.32 0.12 -29.42
N ILE A 260 -8.23 1.08 -29.61
CA ILE A 260 -9.34 0.94 -30.58
C ILE A 260 -8.80 0.84 -32.01
N GLN A 261 -7.82 1.68 -32.36
CA GLN A 261 -7.22 1.69 -33.69
C GLN A 261 -6.45 0.40 -33.97
N GLU A 262 -5.66 -0.08 -33.02
CA GLU A 262 -4.86 -1.31 -33.17
C GLU A 262 -5.75 -2.57 -33.23
N CYS A 263 -6.75 -2.65 -32.35
CA CYS A 263 -7.67 -3.78 -32.30
C CYS A 263 -8.65 -3.80 -33.46
N GLN A 264 -9.40 -2.71 -33.62
CA GLN A 264 -10.60 -2.67 -34.43
C GLN A 264 -10.38 -1.94 -35.77
N GLY A 265 -9.23 -1.26 -35.94
CA GLY A 265 -9.00 -0.44 -37.14
C GLY A 265 -9.89 0.80 -37.20
N LEU A 266 -10.46 1.22 -36.07
CA LEU A 266 -11.40 2.34 -35.98
C LEU A 266 -10.80 3.53 -35.24
N THR A 267 -11.35 4.71 -35.50
CA THR A 267 -11.06 5.94 -34.75
C THR A 267 -12.32 6.74 -34.58
N PHE A 268 -12.51 7.30 -33.38
CA PHE A 268 -13.59 8.22 -33.08
C PHE A 268 -13.01 9.57 -32.67
N GLU A 269 -13.72 10.65 -32.98
CA GLU A 269 -13.46 12.00 -32.46
C GLU A 269 -14.72 12.48 -31.74
N GLN A 270 -14.95 11.88 -30.57
CA GLN A 270 -16.13 12.12 -29.72
C GLN A 270 -15.67 12.34 -28.27
N PRO A 271 -16.51 12.88 -27.39
CA PRO A 271 -16.20 12.98 -25.96
C PRO A 271 -15.77 11.63 -25.39
N MET A 272 -14.76 11.60 -24.53
CA MET A 272 -14.42 10.36 -23.83
C MET A 272 -15.50 10.06 -22.79
N LEU A 273 -16.01 8.82 -22.76
CA LEU A 273 -16.94 8.35 -21.72
C LEU A 273 -16.18 7.56 -20.68
N CYS A 274 -16.37 7.77 -19.38
CA CYS A 274 -15.62 7.10 -18.31
C CYS A 274 -16.11 5.64 -18.10
N SER A 275 -15.24 4.64 -18.24
CA SER A 275 -15.59 3.24 -17.93
C SER A 275 -15.53 2.95 -16.42
N GLY A 276 -14.85 3.82 -15.67
CA GLY A 276 -14.69 3.73 -14.22
C GLY A 276 -15.97 4.00 -13.44
N THR A 277 -17.00 4.60 -14.06
CA THR A 277 -18.29 4.84 -13.41
C THR A 277 -19.46 4.73 -14.40
N THR A 278 -20.47 3.93 -14.06
CA THR A 278 -21.71 3.77 -14.84
C THR A 278 -22.91 3.59 -13.93
N VAL A 279 -24.09 4.07 -14.33
CA VAL A 279 -25.33 3.83 -13.59
C VAL A 279 -26.42 3.34 -14.54
N GLY A 280 -27.25 2.41 -14.12
CA GLY A 280 -28.38 1.98 -14.93
C GLY A 280 -29.45 1.31 -14.10
N THR A 281 -30.57 0.99 -14.75
CA THR A 281 -31.54 0.07 -14.16
C THR A 281 -30.88 -1.29 -13.95
N ARG A 282 -31.40 -2.09 -13.02
CA ARG A 282 -30.82 -3.42 -12.73
C ARG A 282 -30.65 -4.27 -14.00
N ARG A 283 -31.65 -4.26 -14.87
CA ARG A 283 -31.63 -5.03 -16.13
C ARG A 283 -30.61 -4.47 -17.12
N ALA A 284 -30.58 -3.15 -17.31
CA ALA A 284 -29.62 -2.52 -18.21
C ALA A 284 -28.18 -2.74 -17.74
N MET A 285 -27.93 -2.71 -16.42
CA MET A 285 -26.60 -3.00 -15.88
C MET A 285 -26.17 -4.46 -16.07
N LEU A 286 -27.06 -5.42 -15.81
CA LEU A 286 -26.76 -6.83 -16.09
C LEU A 286 -26.43 -7.07 -17.58
N LYS A 287 -27.18 -6.43 -18.48
CA LYS A 287 -26.91 -6.51 -19.92
C LYS A 287 -25.60 -5.81 -20.29
N TYR A 288 -25.30 -4.66 -19.71
CA TYR A 288 -24.02 -3.98 -19.92
C TYR A 288 -22.83 -4.85 -19.50
N PHE A 289 -22.88 -5.50 -18.34
CA PHE A 289 -21.81 -6.39 -17.89
C PHE A 289 -21.63 -7.59 -18.83
N GLU A 290 -22.74 -8.16 -19.32
CA GLU A 290 -22.71 -9.24 -20.32
C GLU A 290 -22.03 -8.80 -21.61
N VAL A 291 -22.39 -7.61 -22.13
CA VAL A 291 -21.80 -7.04 -23.36
C VAL A 291 -20.31 -6.73 -23.17
N MET A 292 -19.94 -6.07 -22.06
CA MET A 292 -18.53 -5.77 -21.74
C MET A 292 -17.69 -7.05 -21.66
N TYR A 293 -18.17 -8.07 -20.95
CA TYR A 293 -17.45 -9.33 -20.81
C TYR A 293 -17.32 -10.08 -22.14
N ALA A 294 -18.39 -10.13 -22.94
CA ALA A 294 -18.36 -10.77 -24.25
C ALA A 294 -17.34 -10.09 -25.18
N GLU A 295 -17.31 -8.75 -25.21
CA GLU A 295 -16.37 -7.99 -26.03
C GLU A 295 -14.91 -8.13 -25.53
N MET A 296 -14.70 -8.12 -24.20
CA MET A 296 -13.39 -8.38 -23.62
C MET A 296 -12.81 -9.73 -24.05
N LYS A 297 -13.64 -10.77 -24.17
CA LYS A 297 -13.20 -12.07 -24.71
C LYS A 297 -12.85 -12.01 -26.20
N VAL A 298 -13.57 -11.22 -26.99
CA VAL A 298 -13.20 -10.98 -28.39
C VAL A 298 -11.83 -10.30 -28.47
N TRP A 299 -11.60 -9.28 -27.65
CA TRP A 299 -10.31 -8.58 -27.61
C TRP A 299 -9.19 -9.47 -27.07
N ILE A 300 -9.41 -10.27 -26.02
CA ILE A 300 -8.33 -11.13 -25.48
C ILE A 300 -7.98 -12.28 -26.43
N ALA A 301 -8.94 -12.75 -27.25
CA ALA A 301 -8.70 -13.80 -28.21
C ALA A 301 -7.69 -13.37 -29.29
N ASP A 302 -7.73 -12.10 -29.70
CA ASP A 302 -6.77 -11.54 -30.65
C ASP A 302 -5.48 -11.09 -29.93
N GLU A 303 -4.34 -11.63 -30.35
CA GLU A 303 -3.06 -11.34 -29.72
C GLU A 303 -2.68 -9.85 -29.81
N LYS A 304 -3.01 -9.17 -30.91
CA LYS A 304 -2.72 -7.74 -31.09
C LYS A 304 -3.52 -6.84 -30.12
N CYS A 305 -4.56 -7.39 -29.52
CA CYS A 305 -5.46 -6.72 -28.59
C CYS A 305 -5.14 -6.96 -27.12
N ARG A 306 -4.10 -7.74 -26.81
CA ARG A 306 -3.67 -8.05 -25.44
C ARG A 306 -2.80 -6.93 -24.86
N PHE A 307 -3.34 -5.72 -24.77
CA PHE A 307 -2.59 -4.56 -24.26
C PHE A 307 -2.19 -4.74 -22.80
N ASN A 308 -1.00 -4.27 -22.41
CA ASN A 308 -0.58 -4.22 -21.01
C ASN A 308 -0.54 -2.78 -20.51
N ILE A 309 -1.68 -2.10 -20.58
CA ILE A 309 -1.87 -0.73 -20.14
C ILE A 309 -2.96 -0.67 -19.07
N ASP A 310 -2.84 0.28 -18.15
CA ASP A 310 -3.89 0.59 -17.19
C ASP A 310 -5.00 1.35 -17.90
N GLY A 311 -6.25 0.91 -17.73
CA GLY A 311 -7.44 1.56 -18.31
C GLY A 311 -7.77 1.16 -19.75
N ASP A 312 -7.37 -0.03 -20.22
CA ASP A 312 -7.77 -0.52 -21.55
C ASP A 312 -9.27 -0.87 -21.65
N ASP A 313 -9.94 -1.16 -20.53
CA ASP A 313 -11.40 -1.26 -20.45
C ASP A 313 -12.09 0.05 -20.84
N GLN A 314 -11.41 1.20 -20.67
CA GLN A 314 -11.85 2.50 -21.13
C GLN A 314 -12.06 2.54 -22.65
N SER A 315 -11.21 1.82 -23.39
CA SER A 315 -11.28 1.69 -24.84
C SER A 315 -12.46 0.86 -25.28
N ILE A 316 -12.65 -0.30 -24.64
CA ILE A 316 -13.75 -1.24 -24.95
C ILE A 316 -15.10 -0.55 -24.70
N HIS A 317 -15.23 0.15 -23.56
CA HIS A 317 -16.42 0.91 -23.20
C HIS A 317 -16.80 1.96 -24.27
N ASN A 318 -15.83 2.79 -24.70
CA ASN A 318 -16.08 3.81 -25.72
C ASN A 318 -16.37 3.19 -27.09
N TYR A 319 -15.66 2.13 -27.46
CA TYR A 319 -15.91 1.39 -28.70
C TYR A 319 -17.35 0.84 -28.74
N LEU A 320 -17.81 0.19 -27.67
CA LEU A 320 -19.16 -0.37 -27.59
C LEU A 320 -20.25 0.71 -27.71
N PHE A 321 -20.05 1.87 -27.06
CA PHE A 321 -21.00 2.99 -27.16
C PHE A 321 -21.01 3.59 -28.58
N TYR A 322 -19.85 3.98 -29.12
CA TYR A 322 -19.78 4.70 -30.41
C TYR A 322 -20.03 3.82 -31.64
N THR A 323 -19.94 2.51 -31.51
CA THR A 323 -20.41 1.56 -32.54
C THR A 323 -21.90 1.22 -32.43
N GLY A 324 -22.61 1.75 -31.43
CA GLY A 324 -24.04 1.50 -31.23
C GLY A 324 -24.36 0.11 -30.64
N GLN A 325 -23.37 -0.58 -30.08
CA GLN A 325 -23.53 -1.90 -29.43
C GLN A 325 -24.15 -1.81 -28.03
N LEU A 326 -24.31 -0.60 -27.51
CA LEU A 326 -25.08 -0.29 -26.31
C LEU A 326 -26.30 0.57 -26.68
N PRO A 327 -27.29 0.03 -27.43
CA PRO A 327 -28.44 0.81 -27.91
C PRO A 327 -29.41 1.23 -26.79
N PHE A 328 -29.14 0.84 -25.55
CA PHE A 328 -29.84 1.20 -24.33
C PHE A 328 -29.04 2.18 -23.44
N ALA A 329 -27.93 2.71 -23.95
CA ALA A 329 -27.06 3.64 -23.24
C ALA A 329 -27.28 5.09 -23.66
N GLN A 330 -27.16 5.99 -22.71
CA GLN A 330 -27.18 7.43 -22.88
C GLN A 330 -25.92 8.05 -22.27
N ALA A 331 -25.21 8.86 -23.06
CA ALA A 331 -24.14 9.70 -22.54
C ALA A 331 -24.71 10.88 -21.75
N ILE A 332 -24.27 11.03 -20.51
CA ILE A 332 -24.58 12.16 -19.64
C ILE A 332 -23.38 13.11 -19.68
N LYS A 333 -23.62 14.35 -20.07
CA LYS A 333 -22.55 15.34 -20.22
C LYS A 333 -21.93 15.66 -18.86
N ASN A 334 -20.63 15.91 -18.86
CA ASN A 334 -19.92 16.34 -17.66
C ASN A 334 -20.59 17.59 -17.05
N ARG A 335 -20.78 17.60 -15.73
CA ARG A 335 -21.36 18.71 -14.96
C ARG A 335 -22.75 19.19 -15.40
N SER A 336 -23.56 18.33 -16.01
CA SER A 336 -24.88 18.68 -16.57
C SER A 336 -26.08 18.24 -15.72
N GLY A 337 -25.91 18.03 -14.41
CA GLY A 337 -27.00 17.61 -13.52
C GLY A 337 -27.25 16.10 -13.51
N GLY A 338 -26.24 15.31 -13.91
CA GLY A 338 -26.23 13.87 -13.76
C GLY A 338 -25.99 13.43 -12.31
N ILE A 339 -26.00 12.11 -12.05
CA ILE A 339 -25.61 11.57 -10.74
C ILE A 339 -24.11 11.78 -10.47
N VAL A 340 -23.28 11.73 -11.50
CA VAL A 340 -21.82 11.67 -11.39
C VAL A 340 -21.16 12.85 -12.09
N ASN A 341 -20.23 13.49 -11.39
CA ASN A 341 -19.33 14.51 -11.90
C ASN A 341 -17.90 13.95 -11.99
N THR A 342 -17.40 13.79 -13.21
CA THR A 342 -16.03 13.33 -13.50
C THR A 342 -15.08 14.52 -13.55
N VAL A 343 -14.19 14.63 -12.55
CA VAL A 343 -13.38 15.85 -12.33
C VAL A 343 -11.89 15.65 -12.60
N GLY A 344 -11.48 14.48 -13.08
CA GLY A 344 -10.08 14.07 -13.14
C GLY A 344 -9.21 14.96 -14.04
N LYS A 345 -9.68 15.24 -15.27
CA LYS A 345 -8.95 16.12 -16.20
C LYS A 345 -8.83 17.55 -15.69
N ILE A 346 -9.93 18.13 -15.21
CA ILE A 346 -9.97 19.47 -14.60
C ILE A 346 -8.99 19.54 -13.44
N GLY A 347 -9.01 18.54 -12.56
CA GLY A 347 -8.09 18.47 -11.41
C GLY A 347 -6.63 18.34 -11.81
N ALA A 348 -6.30 17.50 -12.79
CA ALA A 348 -4.95 17.34 -13.28
C ALA A 348 -4.39 18.63 -13.91
N ASP A 349 -5.20 19.30 -14.73
CA ASP A 349 -4.80 20.54 -15.39
C ASP A 349 -4.66 21.70 -14.40
N LEU A 350 -5.61 21.82 -13.48
CA LEU A 350 -5.56 22.84 -12.42
C LEU A 350 -4.33 22.63 -11.53
N ARG A 351 -4.09 21.40 -11.07
CA ARG A 351 -2.92 21.06 -10.25
C ARG A 351 -1.63 21.42 -10.98
N LYS A 352 -1.50 21.03 -12.25
CA LYS A 352 -0.32 21.34 -13.06
C LYS A 352 -0.08 22.84 -13.17
N LYS A 353 -1.13 23.62 -13.46
CA LYS A 353 -1.04 25.10 -13.56
C LYS A 353 -0.68 25.73 -12.21
N TYR A 354 -1.26 25.22 -11.12
CA TYR A 354 -0.99 25.74 -9.78
C TYR A 354 0.45 25.47 -9.31
N LEU A 355 0.97 24.26 -9.57
CA LEU A 355 2.37 23.94 -9.31
C LEU A 355 3.31 24.89 -10.07
N GLN A 356 3.03 25.13 -11.36
CA GLN A 356 3.82 26.07 -12.16
C GLN A 356 3.75 27.49 -11.62
N TYR A 357 2.57 27.95 -11.18
CA TYR A 357 2.40 29.25 -10.54
C TYR A 357 3.25 29.38 -9.26
N LEU A 358 3.18 28.39 -8.37
CA LEU A 358 3.96 28.40 -7.12
C LEU A 358 5.47 28.36 -7.36
N GLN A 359 5.94 27.62 -8.36
CA GLN A 359 7.36 27.60 -8.74
C GLN A 359 7.81 28.94 -9.33
N ASN A 360 7.00 29.56 -10.18
CA ASN A 360 7.38 30.78 -10.89
C ASN A 360 7.25 32.05 -10.04
N VAL A 361 6.20 32.13 -9.22
CA VAL A 361 5.84 33.35 -8.47
C VAL A 361 6.32 33.29 -7.02
N HIS A 362 6.18 32.14 -6.37
CA HIS A 362 6.57 31.96 -4.96
C HIS A 362 7.93 31.29 -4.81
N HIS A 363 8.59 30.93 -5.92
CA HIS A 363 9.90 30.28 -5.95
C HIS A 363 9.96 29.00 -5.09
N LEU A 364 8.83 28.32 -4.93
CA LEU A 364 8.76 27.06 -4.18
C LEU A 364 9.40 25.92 -4.97
N SER A 365 10.01 24.97 -4.26
CA SER A 365 10.41 23.70 -4.87
C SER A 365 9.18 22.91 -5.33
N LEU A 366 9.34 21.94 -6.25
CA LEU A 366 8.21 21.11 -6.68
C LEU A 366 7.55 20.36 -5.52
N SER A 367 8.36 19.91 -4.55
CA SER A 367 7.88 19.22 -3.35
C SER A 367 7.05 20.14 -2.48
N ASP A 368 7.54 21.35 -2.19
CA ASP A 368 6.83 22.32 -1.36
C ASP A 368 5.55 22.80 -2.06
N ALA A 369 5.63 23.07 -3.37
CA ALA A 369 4.47 23.43 -4.17
C ALA A 369 3.39 22.35 -4.18
N ALA A 370 3.77 21.06 -4.15
CA ALA A 370 2.84 19.95 -4.13
C ALA A 370 2.07 19.79 -2.81
N GLN A 371 2.56 20.37 -1.72
CA GLN A 371 1.91 20.37 -0.41
C GLN A 371 1.14 21.67 -0.13
N HIS A 372 1.38 22.71 -0.93
CA HIS A 372 0.81 24.02 -0.71
C HIS A 372 -0.71 24.03 -0.97
N PRO A 373 -1.55 24.55 -0.05
CA PRO A 373 -2.99 24.72 -0.26
C PRO A 373 -3.30 25.52 -1.53
N TYR A 374 -4.43 25.25 -2.21
CA TYR A 374 -4.86 26.08 -3.33
C TYR A 374 -5.22 27.51 -2.89
N GLU A 375 -5.20 28.45 -3.83
CA GLU A 375 -5.60 29.82 -3.55
C GLU A 375 -7.06 29.88 -3.07
N GLY A 376 -7.29 30.58 -1.95
CA GLY A 376 -8.60 30.67 -1.29
C GLY A 376 -8.96 29.46 -0.43
N ALA A 377 -8.06 28.48 -0.27
CA ALA A 377 -8.26 27.40 0.69
C ALA A 377 -8.38 27.94 2.13
N SER A 378 -9.28 27.34 2.89
CA SER A 378 -9.57 27.59 4.30
C SER A 378 -10.00 26.29 4.98
N GLU A 379 -10.45 26.34 6.22
CA GLU A 379 -11.01 25.18 6.91
C GLU A 379 -12.27 24.64 6.22
N THR A 380 -13.05 25.51 5.58
CA THR A 380 -14.37 25.17 5.01
C THR A 380 -14.37 24.94 3.50
N THR A 381 -13.31 25.35 2.79
CA THR A 381 -13.16 25.09 1.36
C THR A 381 -11.70 24.84 1.01
N TRP A 382 -11.42 23.93 0.08
CA TRP A 382 -10.05 23.62 -0.35
C TRP A 382 -9.58 24.50 -1.52
N ILE A 383 -10.47 25.27 -2.13
CA ILE A 383 -10.19 26.17 -3.25
C ILE A 383 -11.18 27.33 -3.26
N SER A 384 -10.76 28.48 -3.80
CA SER A 384 -11.65 29.62 -3.97
C SER A 384 -12.89 29.27 -4.82
N PRO A 385 -14.11 29.66 -4.40
CA PRO A 385 -15.31 29.54 -5.24
C PRO A 385 -15.21 30.30 -6.58
N ALA A 386 -14.26 31.24 -6.72
CA ALA A 386 -13.99 31.95 -7.96
C ALA A 386 -13.55 31.03 -9.12
N PHE A 387 -13.14 29.79 -8.84
CA PHE A 387 -12.86 28.79 -9.88
C PHE A 387 -14.12 28.12 -10.45
N HIS A 388 -15.33 28.47 -9.95
CA HIS A 388 -16.62 27.91 -10.39
C HIS A 388 -16.65 26.37 -10.42
N LEU A 389 -15.87 25.75 -9.54
CA LEU A 389 -15.76 24.29 -9.39
C LEU A 389 -16.41 23.81 -8.11
N THR A 390 -16.36 24.63 -7.06
CA THR A 390 -16.90 24.34 -5.75
C THR A 390 -17.77 25.48 -5.23
N ASN A 391 -18.66 25.17 -4.30
CA ASN A 391 -19.37 26.18 -3.51
C ASN A 391 -18.49 26.67 -2.34
N GLU A 392 -19.05 27.56 -1.50
CA GLU A 392 -18.37 28.12 -0.32
C GLU A 392 -17.95 27.06 0.73
N LYS A 393 -18.52 25.85 0.66
CA LYS A 393 -18.22 24.71 1.54
C LYS A 393 -17.23 23.72 0.90
N GLY A 394 -16.59 24.08 -0.21
CA GLY A 394 -15.65 23.21 -0.92
C GLY A 394 -16.29 22.01 -1.62
N GLN A 395 -17.62 21.94 -1.71
CA GLN A 395 -18.32 20.85 -2.40
C GLN A 395 -18.32 21.11 -3.90
N PHE A 396 -18.05 20.10 -4.71
CA PHE A 396 -18.12 20.19 -6.16
C PHE A 396 -19.53 20.52 -6.62
N ILE A 397 -19.63 21.40 -7.63
CA ILE A 397 -20.90 21.85 -8.21
C ILE A 397 -21.01 21.54 -9.70
N GLU A 398 -22.23 21.33 -10.16
CA GLU A 398 -22.63 21.25 -11.57
C GLU A 398 -22.59 22.65 -12.22
N TYR A 399 -22.81 22.74 -13.53
CA TYR A 399 -22.87 24.03 -14.24
C TYR A 399 -24.04 24.92 -13.82
N ASP A 400 -25.13 24.33 -13.32
CA ASP A 400 -26.28 25.07 -12.79
C ASP A 400 -26.08 25.55 -11.34
N GLY A 401 -24.92 25.29 -10.75
CA GLY A 401 -24.58 25.65 -9.37
C GLY A 401 -25.09 24.67 -8.31
N SER A 402 -25.85 23.64 -8.70
CA SER A 402 -26.25 22.57 -7.78
C SER A 402 -25.03 21.74 -7.34
N VAL A 403 -25.10 21.17 -6.15
CA VAL A 403 -24.02 20.34 -5.61
C VAL A 403 -24.05 18.97 -6.30
N SER A 404 -22.92 18.54 -6.86
CA SER A 404 -22.75 17.22 -7.47
C SER A 404 -23.06 16.13 -6.46
N ARG A 405 -23.82 15.09 -6.84
CA ARG A 405 -24.14 13.99 -5.92
C ARG A 405 -22.94 13.09 -5.67
N VAL A 406 -22.30 12.64 -6.75
CA VAL A 406 -21.08 11.82 -6.74
C VAL A 406 -19.98 12.56 -7.49
N VAL A 407 -18.77 12.53 -6.93
CA VAL A 407 -17.57 13.09 -7.55
C VAL A 407 -16.59 11.95 -7.79
N HIS A 408 -16.15 11.79 -9.03
CA HIS A 408 -15.25 10.73 -9.48
C HIS A 408 -13.94 11.30 -10.03
N GLN A 409 -12.81 10.61 -9.78
CA GLN A 409 -11.44 11.03 -10.09
C GLN A 409 -10.96 12.29 -9.37
N PHE A 410 -11.42 12.52 -8.13
CA PHE A 410 -11.01 13.71 -7.36
C PHE A 410 -9.51 13.66 -6.97
N ASP A 411 -8.87 12.49 -6.97
CA ASP A 411 -7.47 12.31 -6.54
C ASP A 411 -6.50 13.13 -7.42
N ARG A 412 -6.93 13.51 -8.62
CA ARG A 412 -6.16 14.33 -9.56
C ARG A 412 -5.89 15.75 -9.06
N PHE A 413 -6.67 16.26 -8.10
CA PHE A 413 -6.37 17.53 -7.40
C PHE A 413 -5.17 17.44 -6.45
N GLY A 414 -4.69 16.22 -6.15
CA GLY A 414 -3.47 15.99 -5.39
C GLY A 414 -3.58 16.19 -3.90
N LEU A 415 -2.41 16.22 -3.25
CA LEU A 415 -2.30 16.23 -1.80
C LEU A 415 -3.05 17.39 -1.12
N PRO A 416 -3.07 18.64 -1.65
CA PRO A 416 -3.79 19.73 -0.98
C PRO A 416 -5.28 19.45 -0.80
N TYR A 417 -5.92 18.88 -1.83
CA TYR A 417 -7.31 18.45 -1.73
C TYR A 417 -7.47 17.27 -0.77
N LEU A 418 -6.62 16.25 -0.87
CA LEU A 418 -6.67 15.08 0.01
C LEU A 418 -6.51 15.47 1.50
N THR A 419 -5.59 16.39 1.80
CA THR A 419 -5.37 16.89 3.16
C THR A 419 -6.61 17.60 3.69
N TRP A 420 -7.23 18.49 2.90
CA TRP A 420 -8.50 19.12 3.29
C TRP A 420 -9.61 18.07 3.45
N LEU A 421 -9.69 17.11 2.52
CA LEU A 421 -10.72 16.10 2.51
C LEU A 421 -10.70 15.22 3.76
N TYR A 422 -9.52 14.77 4.18
CA TYR A 422 -9.35 13.95 5.38
C TYR A 422 -9.61 14.70 6.69
N GLN A 423 -9.67 16.04 6.65
CA GLN A 423 -10.10 16.84 7.79
C GLN A 423 -11.62 16.92 7.91
N GLN A 424 -12.36 16.63 6.83
CA GLN A 424 -13.81 16.81 6.80
C GLN A 424 -14.53 15.73 7.62
N ASP A 425 -15.47 16.18 8.44
CA ASP A 425 -16.27 15.28 9.29
C ASP A 425 -17.08 14.30 8.47
N PHE A 426 -17.46 14.63 7.23
CA PHE A 426 -18.20 13.70 6.38
C PHE A 426 -17.32 12.57 5.78
N VAL A 427 -15.99 12.67 5.89
CA VAL A 427 -15.06 11.60 5.47
C VAL A 427 -14.54 10.79 6.65
N LYS A 428 -14.43 11.43 7.83
CA LYS A 428 -14.03 10.78 9.08
C LYS A 428 -15.12 9.82 9.56
N ASP A 429 -15.05 8.58 9.13
CA ASP A 429 -15.99 7.55 9.53
C ASP A 429 -15.37 6.68 10.61
N GLU A 430 -15.50 7.12 11.87
CA GLU A 430 -14.90 6.44 13.01
C GLU A 430 -15.38 4.98 13.08
N ILE A 431 -14.42 4.06 13.22
CA ILE A 431 -14.73 2.69 13.58
C ILE A 431 -15.31 2.76 14.99
N PRO A 432 -16.54 2.28 15.24
CA PRO A 432 -17.07 2.20 16.59
C PRO A 432 -16.06 1.42 17.43
N THR A 433 -15.38 2.09 18.36
CA THR A 433 -14.49 1.42 19.31
C THR A 433 -15.32 0.37 19.99
N HIS A 434 -14.94 -0.90 19.83
CA HIS A 434 -15.69 -2.07 20.26
C HIS A 434 -15.85 -2.05 21.80
N ASN A 435 -16.82 -1.28 22.31
CA ASN A 435 -17.27 -1.34 23.69
C ASN A 435 -18.13 -2.60 23.83
N SER A 436 -17.48 -3.75 24.05
CA SER A 436 -17.85 -4.93 24.84
C SER A 436 -19.32 -5.33 25.09
N GLN A 437 -20.31 -4.94 24.27
CA GLN A 437 -21.73 -5.22 24.52
C GLN A 437 -22.53 -5.76 23.32
N LEU A 438 -21.90 -6.29 22.27
CA LEU A 438 -22.59 -7.19 21.34
C LEU A 438 -22.70 -8.60 21.95
N LYS A 439 -23.50 -8.73 23.01
CA LYS A 439 -24.08 -10.02 23.43
C LYS A 439 -25.34 -10.25 22.59
N GLY A 440 -25.28 -11.16 21.64
CA GLY A 440 -26.50 -11.74 21.04
C GLY A 440 -26.69 -11.56 19.55
N SER A 441 -25.68 -11.86 18.74
CA SER A 441 -25.92 -12.48 17.43
C SER A 441 -24.69 -13.30 17.08
N GLN A 442 -24.77 -14.62 17.30
CA GLN A 442 -23.81 -15.57 16.74
C GLN A 442 -23.99 -15.57 15.22
N GLN A 443 -23.34 -14.64 14.54
CA GLN A 443 -22.89 -14.88 13.19
C GLN A 443 -21.49 -15.45 13.35
N GLU A 444 -21.35 -16.75 13.04
CA GLU A 444 -20.06 -17.43 13.06
C GLU A 444 -19.08 -16.64 12.19
N PRO A 445 -17.88 -16.29 12.70
CA PRO A 445 -16.85 -15.70 11.86
C PRO A 445 -16.52 -16.71 10.76
N LEU A 446 -16.57 -16.24 9.49
CA LEU A 446 -16.19 -17.00 8.31
C LEU A 446 -14.73 -17.46 8.44
N ASN A 447 -14.57 -18.71 8.88
CA ASN A 447 -13.35 -19.36 9.34
C ASN A 447 -12.60 -20.05 8.18
N VAL A 448 -12.61 -19.46 6.98
CA VAL A 448 -12.23 -20.17 5.74
C VAL A 448 -10.72 -20.46 5.64
N GLU A 449 -9.84 -19.70 6.30
CA GLU A 449 -8.41 -20.04 6.38
C GLU A 449 -8.04 -20.89 7.62
N ARG A 450 -8.90 -20.91 8.65
CA ARG A 450 -8.63 -21.68 9.87
C ARG A 450 -8.93 -23.17 9.69
N GLU A 451 -9.86 -23.55 8.83
CA GLU A 451 -10.24 -24.95 8.65
C GLU A 451 -9.15 -25.83 8.01
N ALA A 452 -8.27 -25.27 7.16
CA ALA A 452 -7.16 -26.01 6.57
C ALA A 452 -5.95 -26.16 7.53
N SER A 453 -5.77 -25.24 8.48
CA SER A 453 -4.66 -25.24 9.45
C SER A 453 -5.02 -25.90 10.80
N ALA A 454 -6.29 -25.82 11.23
CA ALA A 454 -6.74 -26.29 12.54
C ALA A 454 -6.71 -27.82 12.73
N HIS A 455 -6.34 -28.58 11.70
CA HIS A 455 -6.27 -30.05 11.76
C HIS A 455 -4.83 -30.61 11.67
N ARG A 456 -3.81 -29.75 11.53
CA ARG A 456 -2.43 -30.25 11.49
C ARG A 456 -2.01 -30.64 12.90
N THR A 457 -1.86 -31.94 13.13
CA THR A 457 -1.38 -32.51 14.41
C THR A 457 0.13 -32.75 14.40
N VAL A 458 0.75 -32.78 13.20
CA VAL A 458 2.17 -33.04 12.99
C VAL A 458 2.71 -32.18 11.84
N THR A 459 3.93 -31.62 11.97
CA THR A 459 4.60 -30.91 10.88
C THR A 459 5.03 -31.84 9.74
N GLU A 460 5.42 -31.29 8.59
CA GLU A 460 6.06 -32.09 7.52
C GLU A 460 7.32 -32.83 7.98
N THR A 461 7.99 -32.29 8.99
CA THR A 461 9.19 -32.88 9.60
C THR A 461 8.89 -33.88 10.72
N GLY A 462 7.63 -34.15 11.04
CA GLY A 462 7.25 -35.13 12.05
C GLY A 462 7.11 -34.59 13.48
N VAL A 463 7.18 -33.27 13.69
CA VAL A 463 7.04 -32.66 15.02
C VAL A 463 5.57 -32.55 15.40
N ALA A 464 5.18 -33.11 16.55
CA ALA A 464 3.82 -32.99 17.05
C ALA A 464 3.49 -31.54 17.47
N VAL A 465 2.33 -31.05 17.03
CA VAL A 465 1.82 -29.69 17.26
C VAL A 465 0.39 -29.69 17.81
N SER A 466 -0.12 -30.84 18.26
CA SER A 466 -1.48 -30.98 18.80
C SER A 466 -1.61 -30.63 20.28
N ASP A 467 -0.54 -30.19 20.95
CA ASP A 467 -0.54 -29.88 22.38
C ASP A 467 -1.32 -28.59 22.65
N PRO A 468 -2.49 -28.64 23.33
CA PRO A 468 -3.33 -27.47 23.58
C PRO A 468 -2.60 -26.32 24.28
N GLN A 469 -1.55 -26.62 25.05
CA GLN A 469 -0.75 -25.60 25.75
C GLN A 469 0.00 -24.66 24.78
N LEU A 470 0.15 -25.05 23.52
CA LEU A 470 0.75 -24.19 22.49
C LEU A 470 -0.10 -22.96 22.16
N TRP A 471 -1.40 -22.95 22.48
CA TRP A 471 -2.33 -21.84 22.21
C TRP A 471 -2.70 -21.04 23.46
N GLU A 472 -2.22 -21.46 24.63
CA GLU A 472 -2.47 -20.77 25.89
C GLU A 472 -1.80 -19.38 25.90
N GLY A 473 -2.44 -18.45 26.60
CA GLY A 473 -1.92 -17.10 26.82
C GLY A 473 -1.32 -16.98 28.21
N GLU A 474 -0.27 -16.19 28.32
CA GLU A 474 0.37 -15.85 29.59
C GLU A 474 0.32 -14.33 29.81
N ASP A 475 -0.40 -13.92 30.86
CA ASP A 475 -0.45 -12.54 31.34
C ASP A 475 0.43 -12.41 32.60
N LEU A 476 1.53 -11.68 32.46
CA LEU A 476 2.45 -11.43 33.57
C LEU A 476 1.98 -10.34 34.53
N GLN A 477 0.87 -9.66 34.24
CA GLN A 477 0.35 -8.54 35.02
C GLN A 477 1.42 -7.46 35.29
N GLY A 478 2.36 -7.34 34.35
CA GLY A 478 3.48 -6.42 34.40
C GLY A 478 4.69 -6.83 35.26
N ASP A 479 4.78 -8.09 35.73
CA ASP A 479 6.00 -8.58 36.38
C ASP A 479 6.84 -9.46 35.45
N SER A 480 7.94 -8.89 34.95
CA SER A 480 8.86 -9.57 34.03
C SER A 480 9.84 -10.53 34.71
N SER A 481 9.65 -10.87 36.00
CA SER A 481 10.62 -11.63 36.80
C SER A 481 10.83 -13.08 36.32
N THR A 482 9.79 -13.70 35.75
CA THR A 482 9.83 -15.06 35.19
C THR A 482 10.11 -15.10 33.68
N ALA A 483 10.07 -13.93 33.02
CA ALA A 483 10.29 -13.82 31.58
C ALA A 483 11.76 -14.02 31.20
N THR A 484 11.99 -14.33 29.93
CA THR A 484 13.32 -14.58 29.38
C THR A 484 13.55 -13.81 28.08
N VAL A 485 14.69 -13.15 27.95
CA VAL A 485 15.18 -12.56 26.70
C VAL A 485 16.44 -13.31 26.28
N MET A 486 16.45 -13.86 25.06
CA MET A 486 17.56 -14.64 24.54
C MET A 486 18.02 -14.14 23.17
N GLY A 487 19.31 -14.30 22.90
CA GLY A 487 19.91 -13.92 21.63
C GLY A 487 21.28 -14.56 21.43
N MET A 488 21.81 -14.47 20.21
CA MET A 488 23.17 -14.87 19.89
C MET A 488 23.95 -13.64 19.40
N ALA A 489 25.14 -13.43 19.95
CA ALA A 489 25.97 -12.26 19.75
C ALA A 489 27.44 -12.68 19.63
N THR A 490 27.90 -12.92 18.41
CA THR A 490 29.27 -13.39 18.14
C THR A 490 30.10 -12.29 17.50
N GLY A 491 31.29 -12.00 18.04
CA GLY A 491 32.26 -11.07 17.43
C GLY A 491 31.90 -9.58 17.54
N TYR A 492 30.99 -9.19 18.44
CA TYR A 492 30.60 -7.79 18.63
C TYR A 492 31.44 -7.08 19.71
N PRO A 493 31.66 -5.76 19.58
CA PRO A 493 32.30 -4.97 20.64
C PRO A 493 31.36 -4.78 21.85
N LEU A 494 31.95 -4.46 23.01
CA LEU A 494 31.22 -4.19 24.26
C LEU A 494 30.04 -3.22 24.10
N SER A 495 30.17 -2.19 23.26
CA SER A 495 29.12 -1.19 23.03
C SER A 495 27.81 -1.76 22.48
N VAL A 496 27.87 -2.88 21.73
CA VAL A 496 26.66 -3.56 21.25
C VAL A 496 25.91 -4.20 22.42
N TYR A 497 26.63 -4.88 23.31
CA TYR A 497 26.05 -5.49 24.51
C TYR A 497 25.52 -4.45 25.49
N GLN A 498 26.25 -3.35 25.69
CA GLN A 498 25.80 -2.24 26.53
C GLN A 498 24.50 -1.63 26.01
N ARG A 499 24.36 -1.47 24.69
CA ARG A 499 23.13 -0.98 24.09
C ARG A 499 21.99 -1.97 24.30
N PHE A 500 22.20 -3.25 24.00
CA PHE A 500 21.16 -4.28 24.13
C PHE A 500 20.74 -4.52 25.60
N VAL A 501 21.68 -4.96 26.44
CA VAL A 501 21.44 -5.32 27.85
C VAL A 501 21.14 -4.09 28.69
N GLY A 502 21.89 -3.01 28.47
CA GLY A 502 21.75 -1.78 29.25
C GLY A 502 20.40 -1.11 29.03
N THR A 503 19.93 -0.99 27.78
CA THR A 503 18.58 -0.46 27.53
C THR A 503 17.52 -1.37 28.12
N LEU A 504 17.63 -2.69 27.98
CA LEU A 504 16.70 -3.64 28.60
C LEU A 504 16.60 -3.45 30.12
N ARG A 505 17.72 -3.44 30.83
CA ARG A 505 17.73 -3.27 32.30
C ARG A 505 17.23 -1.88 32.72
N LYS A 506 17.49 -0.81 31.94
CA LYS A 506 16.98 0.53 32.21
C LYS A 506 15.46 0.63 32.14
N THR A 507 14.81 -0.25 31.37
CA THR A 507 13.35 -0.29 31.31
C THR A 507 12.70 -0.84 32.59
N GLY A 508 13.48 -1.43 33.49
CA GLY A 508 12.99 -2.10 34.70
C GLY A 508 12.89 -3.63 34.57
N TYR A 509 13.27 -4.20 33.41
CA TYR A 509 13.22 -5.65 33.18
C TYR A 509 13.97 -6.44 34.25
N LYS A 510 13.25 -7.33 34.94
CA LYS A 510 13.77 -8.16 36.05
C LYS A 510 14.16 -9.57 35.63
N GLY A 511 13.63 -10.04 34.51
CA GLY A 511 13.77 -11.42 34.07
C GLY A 511 15.18 -11.83 33.65
N ARG A 512 15.27 -13.03 33.09
CA ARG A 512 16.53 -13.64 32.67
C ARG A 512 16.97 -13.12 31.31
N ILE A 513 18.29 -12.94 31.15
CA ILE A 513 18.91 -12.59 29.88
C ILE A 513 19.95 -13.68 29.59
N ILE A 514 19.80 -14.40 28.48
CA ILE A 514 20.72 -15.48 28.09
C ILE A 514 21.31 -15.14 26.72
N LEU A 515 22.64 -14.97 26.65
CA LEU A 515 23.32 -14.57 25.42
C LEU A 515 24.38 -15.60 25.01
N GLY A 516 24.24 -16.13 23.79
CA GLY A 516 25.30 -16.90 23.14
C GLY A 516 26.43 -15.99 22.68
N VAL A 517 27.69 -16.31 23.01
CA VAL A 517 28.86 -15.49 22.64
C VAL A 517 29.98 -16.32 22.03
N ALA A 518 30.81 -15.68 21.22
CA ALA A 518 31.94 -16.32 20.56
C ALA A 518 32.95 -16.88 21.59
N PRO A 519 33.71 -17.95 21.25
CA PRO A 519 34.71 -18.53 22.15
C PRO A 519 35.82 -17.54 22.57
N ASP A 520 36.07 -16.51 21.78
CA ASP A 520 37.07 -15.47 22.01
C ASP A 520 36.48 -14.20 22.67
N VAL A 521 35.31 -14.31 23.30
CA VAL A 521 34.68 -13.20 24.04
C VAL A 521 35.66 -12.57 25.04
N SER A 522 35.79 -11.24 25.01
CA SER A 522 36.74 -10.53 25.88
C SER A 522 36.31 -10.57 27.35
N PRO A 523 37.25 -10.59 28.31
CA PRO A 523 36.95 -10.51 29.74
C PRO A 523 36.06 -9.31 30.11
N ASP A 524 36.28 -8.14 29.51
CA ASP A 524 35.47 -6.92 29.76
C ASP A 524 33.97 -7.13 29.47
N ILE A 525 33.62 -8.00 28.51
CA ILE A 525 32.22 -8.36 28.20
C ILE A 525 31.65 -9.32 29.25
N LEU A 526 32.44 -10.30 29.71
CA LEU A 526 32.02 -11.24 30.75
C LEU A 526 31.82 -10.53 32.10
N ASP A 527 32.70 -9.58 32.44
CA ASP A 527 32.56 -8.75 33.64
C ASP A 527 31.30 -7.88 33.57
N TYR A 528 31.01 -7.31 32.40
CA TYR A 528 29.79 -6.56 32.16
C TYR A 528 28.54 -7.44 32.33
N PHE A 529 28.55 -8.65 31.78
CA PHE A 529 27.47 -9.62 31.93
C PHE A 529 27.23 -10.02 33.38
N GLN A 530 28.29 -10.29 34.14
CA GLN A 530 28.18 -10.59 35.57
C GLN A 530 27.51 -9.42 36.31
N THR A 531 27.92 -8.18 36.01
CA THR A 531 27.35 -6.99 36.64
C THR A 531 25.89 -6.74 36.27
N ARG A 532 25.45 -7.19 35.08
CA ARG A 532 24.08 -7.04 34.59
C ARG A 532 23.21 -8.28 34.75
N ASN A 533 23.70 -9.30 35.48
CA ASN A 533 23.03 -10.57 35.69
C ASN A 533 22.56 -11.18 34.35
N VAL A 534 23.51 -11.29 33.42
CA VAL A 534 23.35 -11.97 32.11
C VAL A 534 24.02 -13.32 32.21
N THR A 535 23.37 -14.37 31.70
CA THR A 535 23.94 -15.72 31.60
C THR A 535 24.63 -15.88 30.25
N PRO A 536 25.98 -15.84 30.17
CA PRO A 536 26.68 -16.13 28.93
C PRO A 536 26.63 -17.62 28.58
N LYS A 537 26.50 -17.91 27.29
CA LYS A 537 26.66 -19.25 26.71
C LYS A 537 27.78 -19.18 25.68
N ILE A 538 28.99 -19.55 26.12
CA ILE A 538 30.18 -19.52 25.25
C ILE A 538 30.08 -20.66 24.24
N LEU A 539 30.12 -20.33 22.96
CA LEU A 539 29.98 -21.28 21.87
C LEU A 539 31.28 -22.05 21.63
N HIS A 540 31.18 -23.28 21.15
CA HIS A 540 32.32 -24.09 20.72
C HIS A 540 32.27 -24.26 19.21
N TRP A 541 33.20 -23.64 18.49
CA TRP A 541 33.21 -23.68 17.03
C TRP A 541 33.93 -24.92 16.52
N SER A 542 33.30 -25.61 15.57
CA SER A 542 33.83 -26.79 14.89
C SER A 542 33.69 -26.65 13.36
N ASN A 543 34.29 -27.57 12.61
CA ASN A 543 34.04 -27.67 11.18
C ASN A 543 32.69 -28.35 10.95
N CYS A 544 31.90 -27.80 10.03
CA CYS A 544 30.63 -28.41 9.63
C CYS A 544 30.81 -29.79 8.99
N THR A 545 29.91 -30.73 9.29
CA THR A 545 29.86 -32.07 8.69
C THR A 545 29.42 -32.05 7.22
N TYR A 546 28.54 -31.12 6.85
CA TYR A 546 28.05 -30.94 5.48
C TYR A 546 29.00 -30.02 4.69
N ARG A 547 30.23 -30.46 4.42
CA ARG A 547 31.14 -29.66 3.59
C ARG A 547 30.68 -29.64 2.13
N LYS A 548 30.53 -28.45 1.54
CA LYS A 548 30.70 -28.30 0.09
C LYS A 548 32.19 -28.47 -0.24
N ILE A 549 32.46 -29.21 -1.31
CA ILE A 549 33.76 -29.34 -1.94
C ILE A 549 34.22 -27.93 -2.35
N GLU A 550 35.33 -27.47 -1.77
CA GLU A 550 36.22 -26.37 -2.20
C GLU A 550 35.63 -25.35 -3.20
N SER A 551 34.62 -24.57 -2.78
CA SER A 551 34.26 -23.36 -3.52
C SER A 551 35.26 -22.27 -3.11
N LYS A 552 36.07 -21.79 -4.07
CA LYS A 552 37.09 -20.75 -3.88
C LYS A 552 36.53 -19.36 -3.50
N GLU A 553 35.22 -19.25 -3.35
CA GLU A 553 34.49 -17.99 -3.11
C GLU A 553 33.78 -17.96 -1.74
N ASP A 554 34.13 -18.84 -0.79
CA ASP A 554 33.65 -18.69 0.60
C ASP A 554 34.24 -17.41 1.20
N ILE A 555 33.41 -16.38 1.29
CA ILE A 555 33.73 -15.04 1.80
C ILE A 555 34.19 -15.09 3.28
N PHE A 556 33.89 -16.17 3.99
CA PHE A 556 34.33 -16.42 5.37
C PHE A 556 35.48 -17.44 5.48
N GLY A 557 35.93 -18.01 4.36
CA GLY A 557 37.08 -18.90 4.28
C GLY A 557 36.91 -20.28 4.96
N LYS A 558 35.91 -20.46 5.83
CA LYS A 558 35.48 -21.72 6.45
C LYS A 558 34.01 -21.61 6.89
N THR A 559 33.13 -22.48 6.40
CA THR A 559 31.83 -22.71 7.02
C THR A 559 32.03 -23.28 8.43
N THR A 560 31.74 -22.47 9.46
CA THR A 560 31.82 -22.86 10.87
C THR A 560 30.46 -23.33 11.38
N CYS A 561 30.50 -24.34 12.23
CA CYS A 561 29.35 -24.90 12.94
C CYS A 561 29.60 -24.84 14.44
N GLU A 562 28.56 -25.04 15.24
CA GLU A 562 28.73 -25.26 16.67
C GLU A 562 29.00 -26.76 16.91
N GLU A 563 29.88 -27.12 17.84
CA GLU A 563 30.34 -28.49 18.10
C GLU A 563 29.21 -29.49 18.39
N HIS A 564 28.17 -29.08 19.12
CA HIS A 564 27.00 -29.90 19.44
C HIS A 564 26.03 -30.03 18.27
N TYR A 565 26.09 -29.10 17.33
CA TYR A 565 25.24 -29.04 16.14
C TYR A 565 26.10 -28.95 14.86
N PRO A 566 26.95 -29.94 14.59
CA PRO A 566 27.97 -29.83 13.56
C PRO A 566 27.37 -29.98 12.15
N ASP A 567 26.09 -30.30 12.04
CA ASP A 567 25.32 -30.49 10.81
C ASP A 567 24.55 -29.23 10.36
N ILE A 568 24.62 -28.11 11.08
CA ILE A 568 23.99 -26.84 10.70
C ILE A 568 24.93 -25.65 10.89
N LYS A 569 24.94 -24.69 9.96
CA LYS A 569 25.83 -23.50 10.07
C LYS A 569 25.61 -22.75 11.38
N ILE A 570 26.68 -22.13 11.89
CA ILE A 570 26.67 -21.36 13.15
C ILE A 570 25.54 -20.34 13.26
N ARG A 571 25.11 -19.74 12.14
CA ARG A 571 24.00 -18.78 12.11
C ARG A 571 22.64 -19.42 12.39
N TRP A 572 22.48 -20.68 12.02
CA TRP A 572 21.29 -21.50 12.26
C TRP A 572 21.33 -22.20 13.62
N SER A 573 22.53 -22.49 14.15
CA SER A 573 22.65 -23.17 15.45
C SER A 573 22.05 -22.38 16.60
N ARG A 574 21.80 -21.07 16.45
CA ARG A 574 21.08 -20.26 17.44
C ARG A 574 19.74 -20.87 17.84
N PHE A 575 18.99 -21.47 16.91
CA PHE A 575 17.65 -21.99 17.19
C PHE A 575 17.69 -23.20 18.14
N PRO A 576 18.40 -24.30 17.83
CA PRO A 576 18.49 -25.42 18.75
C PRO A 576 19.27 -25.10 20.03
N LEU A 577 20.32 -24.26 19.98
CA LEU A 577 21.05 -23.84 21.17
C LEU A 577 20.16 -23.05 22.14
N GLN A 578 19.36 -22.12 21.64
CA GLN A 578 18.39 -21.38 22.46
C GLN A 578 17.34 -22.32 23.07
N ALA A 579 16.95 -23.38 22.37
CA ALA A 579 16.05 -24.39 22.94
C ALA A 579 16.73 -25.12 24.12
N ASP A 580 17.99 -25.50 23.98
CA ASP A 580 18.76 -26.13 25.06
C ASP A 580 18.93 -25.22 26.25
N TRP A 581 19.29 -23.95 26.03
CA TRP A 581 19.44 -22.98 27.11
C TRP A 581 18.14 -22.71 27.85
N LEU A 582 17.02 -22.66 27.13
CA LEU A 582 15.69 -22.49 27.73
C LEU A 582 15.23 -23.74 28.50
N ARG A 583 15.63 -24.95 28.07
CA ARG A 583 15.41 -26.18 28.82
C ARG A 583 16.27 -26.25 30.09
N GLU A 584 17.52 -25.82 30.01
CA GLU A 584 18.45 -25.77 31.13
C GLU A 584 18.01 -24.77 32.20
N CYS A 585 17.44 -23.63 31.80
CA CYS A 585 16.96 -22.61 32.72
C CYS A 585 15.60 -23.01 33.34
N ILE A 586 15.65 -23.78 34.42
CA ILE A 586 14.45 -24.23 35.16
C ILE A 586 13.62 -23.08 35.76
N GLU A 587 14.25 -21.93 36.02
CA GLU A 587 13.59 -20.73 36.55
C GLU A 587 13.00 -19.83 35.45
N CYS A 588 13.31 -20.11 34.18
CA CYS A 588 12.76 -19.41 33.03
C CYS A 588 11.37 -20.00 32.73
N THR A 589 10.40 -19.73 33.60
CA THR A 589 9.05 -20.30 33.53
C THR A 589 8.06 -19.47 32.72
N GLY A 590 8.33 -18.18 32.51
CA GLY A 590 7.43 -17.27 31.83
C GLY A 590 7.66 -17.13 30.32
N PRO A 591 7.13 -16.06 29.69
CA PRO A 591 7.23 -15.86 28.26
C PRO A 591 8.65 -15.53 27.84
N VAL A 592 8.93 -15.78 26.56
CA VAL A 592 10.27 -15.75 26.01
C VAL A 592 10.29 -14.85 24.78
N LEU A 593 11.23 -13.91 24.77
CA LEU A 593 11.62 -13.13 23.59
C LEU A 593 12.94 -13.68 23.05
N VAL A 594 12.92 -14.21 21.83
CA VAL A 594 14.12 -14.55 21.06
C VAL A 594 14.36 -13.41 20.08
N THR A 595 15.55 -12.80 20.07
CA THR A 595 15.83 -11.66 19.20
C THR A 595 17.29 -11.53 18.80
N ASP A 596 17.55 -10.89 17.66
CA ASP A 596 18.89 -10.48 17.25
C ASP A 596 19.46 -9.41 18.20
N VAL A 597 20.71 -9.60 18.65
CA VAL A 597 21.32 -8.73 19.67
C VAL A 597 21.87 -7.44 19.06
N ARG A 598 22.42 -7.53 17.84
CA ARG A 598 23.18 -6.44 17.19
C ARG A 598 22.35 -5.18 17.00
N ASP A 599 21.14 -5.38 16.50
CA ASP A 599 20.23 -4.36 15.98
C ASP A 599 18.89 -4.39 16.73
N THR A 600 18.94 -4.72 18.02
CA THR A 600 17.81 -4.56 18.94
C THR A 600 18.13 -3.63 20.11
N TYR A 601 17.17 -2.83 20.54
CA TYR A 601 17.19 -2.15 21.84
C TYR A 601 15.77 -1.99 22.40
N PHE A 602 15.70 -1.59 23.67
CA PHE A 602 14.44 -1.54 24.43
C PHE A 602 14.12 -0.10 24.83
N GLN A 603 12.88 0.33 24.61
CA GLN A 603 12.35 1.61 25.10
C GLN A 603 11.43 1.42 26.31
N GLN A 604 10.88 0.21 26.47
CA GLN A 604 10.07 -0.21 27.61
C GLN A 604 10.35 -1.69 27.94
N ASP A 605 9.93 -2.11 29.14
CA ASP A 605 10.03 -3.52 29.52
C ASP A 605 9.10 -4.32 28.59
N PRO A 606 9.63 -5.29 27.80
CA PRO A 606 8.82 -6.06 26.86
C PRO A 606 7.69 -6.83 27.56
N PHE A 607 7.79 -7.07 28.86
CA PHE A 607 6.86 -7.86 29.66
C PHE A 607 6.38 -7.13 30.93
N GLY A 608 6.69 -5.83 31.03
CA GLY A 608 6.31 -4.99 32.16
C GLY A 608 4.89 -4.44 32.05
N PRO A 609 4.52 -3.47 32.91
CA PRO A 609 3.18 -2.90 32.94
C PRO A 609 2.68 -2.42 31.57
N GLY A 610 1.45 -2.81 31.24
CA GLY A 610 0.79 -2.48 29.96
C GLY A 610 1.30 -3.27 28.76
N SER A 611 2.12 -4.31 28.93
CA SER A 611 2.53 -5.19 27.83
C SER A 611 1.33 -5.97 27.31
N PRO A 612 1.18 -6.17 25.98
CA PRO A 612 0.11 -7.01 25.45
C PRO A 612 0.29 -8.47 25.91
N LEU A 613 -0.82 -9.22 25.91
CA LEU A 613 -0.83 -10.64 26.23
C LEU A 613 0.08 -11.43 25.28
N VAL A 614 0.91 -12.32 25.82
CA VAL A 614 1.67 -13.28 25.02
C VAL A 614 0.84 -14.53 24.84
N GLN A 615 0.30 -14.76 23.64
CA GLN A 615 -0.49 -15.94 23.32
C GLN A 615 0.23 -16.83 22.31
N GLY A 616 0.43 -18.09 22.67
CA GLY A 616 1.14 -19.06 21.82
C GLY A 616 2.48 -18.53 21.33
N LEU A 617 2.71 -18.57 20.02
CA LEU A 617 3.84 -17.91 19.36
C LEU A 617 3.36 -16.63 18.64
N GLN A 618 4.09 -15.55 18.79
CA GLN A 618 3.90 -14.27 18.11
C GLN A 618 5.12 -13.99 17.23
N VAL A 619 4.86 -13.79 15.94
CA VAL A 619 5.84 -13.47 14.91
C VAL A 619 5.50 -12.10 14.32
N PHE A 620 6.48 -11.33 13.87
CA PHE A 620 6.27 -9.90 13.61
C PHE A 620 6.42 -9.58 12.13
N GLU A 621 5.41 -8.94 11.56
CA GLU A 621 5.47 -8.44 10.18
C GLU A 621 6.54 -7.37 10.04
N GLU A 622 7.23 -7.37 8.90
CA GLU A 622 8.07 -6.28 8.42
C GLU A 622 7.18 -5.14 7.87
N HIS A 623 7.79 -4.04 7.44
CA HIS A 623 7.06 -2.92 6.83
C HIS A 623 6.12 -3.39 5.70
N PRO A 624 4.88 -2.86 5.57
CA PRO A 624 3.87 -3.36 4.61
C PRO A 624 4.31 -3.40 3.14
N SER A 625 5.29 -2.58 2.76
CA SER A 625 5.89 -2.61 1.42
C SER A 625 6.83 -3.79 1.18
N GLN A 626 7.01 -4.68 2.14
CA GLN A 626 7.99 -5.76 2.15
C GLN A 626 7.24 -7.09 2.26
N THR A 627 7.12 -7.79 1.14
CA THR A 627 6.36 -9.04 1.03
C THR A 627 7.28 -10.25 0.84
N THR A 628 6.70 -11.44 0.90
CA THR A 628 7.36 -12.72 0.63
C THR A 628 7.87 -12.87 -0.80
N ASP A 629 7.52 -11.96 -1.71
CA ASP A 629 8.11 -11.86 -3.06
C ASP A 629 9.52 -11.27 -3.06
N HIS A 630 9.97 -10.75 -1.91
CA HIS A 630 11.33 -10.29 -1.78
C HIS A 630 12.34 -11.42 -2.01
N TRP A 631 13.47 -11.10 -2.64
CA TRP A 631 14.48 -12.09 -3.05
C TRP A 631 15.01 -12.94 -1.89
N ILE A 632 15.00 -12.41 -0.66
CA ILE A 632 15.45 -13.11 0.55
C ILE A 632 14.52 -14.25 0.97
N THR A 633 13.27 -14.24 0.51
CA THR A 633 12.22 -15.24 0.79
C THR A 633 11.84 -16.02 -0.47
N ASP A 634 11.49 -15.33 -1.56
CA ASP A 634 10.99 -15.97 -2.78
C ASP A 634 12.05 -16.88 -3.41
N GLY A 635 13.30 -16.42 -3.48
CA GLY A 635 14.40 -17.16 -4.09
C GLY A 635 14.66 -18.50 -3.40
N PRO A 636 14.96 -18.50 -2.09
CA PRO A 636 15.22 -19.73 -1.37
C PRO A 636 14.02 -20.67 -1.30
N ILE A 637 12.81 -20.17 -1.05
CA ILE A 637 11.59 -21.01 -1.00
C ILE A 637 11.30 -21.62 -2.37
N SER A 638 11.37 -20.84 -3.45
CA SER A 638 11.15 -21.34 -4.82
C SER A 638 12.17 -22.43 -5.17
N ARG A 639 13.45 -22.21 -4.87
CA ARG A 639 14.51 -23.17 -5.21
C ARG A 639 14.45 -24.43 -4.34
N CYS A 640 14.22 -24.26 -3.05
CA CYS A 640 14.28 -25.36 -2.09
C CYS A 640 13.00 -26.20 -2.09
N LYS A 641 11.84 -25.53 -2.05
CA LYS A 641 10.53 -26.14 -1.87
C LYS A 641 9.70 -26.22 -3.14
N GLY A 642 10.14 -25.59 -4.24
CA GLY A 642 9.42 -25.63 -5.51
C GLY A 642 8.10 -24.86 -5.50
N MET A 643 7.94 -23.92 -4.56
CA MET A 643 6.69 -23.16 -4.37
C MET A 643 6.93 -21.67 -4.15
N LYS A 644 5.86 -20.87 -4.24
CA LYS A 644 5.88 -19.42 -4.00
C LYS A 644 4.75 -19.06 -3.04
N LEU A 645 5.04 -18.25 -2.03
CA LEU A 645 4.04 -17.79 -1.07
C LEU A 645 3.18 -16.64 -1.65
N ARG A 646 3.75 -15.84 -2.56
CA ARG A 646 3.13 -14.75 -3.34
C ARG A 646 2.47 -13.65 -2.51
N ASN A 647 3.06 -12.46 -2.50
CA ASN A 647 2.51 -11.23 -1.93
C ASN A 647 2.06 -11.29 -0.46
N LYS A 648 2.42 -12.33 0.31
CA LYS A 648 2.14 -12.36 1.75
C LYS A 648 3.06 -11.39 2.51
N PRO A 649 2.63 -10.77 3.62
CA PRO A 649 3.52 -9.95 4.46
C PRO A 649 4.79 -10.71 4.86
N MET A 650 5.95 -10.08 4.78
CA MET A 650 7.19 -10.74 5.21
C MET A 650 7.29 -10.72 6.74
N LEU A 651 7.47 -11.88 7.37
CA LEU A 651 7.60 -12.03 8.83
C LEU A 651 9.06 -12.10 9.26
N CYS A 652 9.51 -11.26 10.18
CA CYS A 652 10.91 -11.16 10.60
C CYS A 652 11.38 -12.40 11.40
N SER A 653 12.30 -13.21 10.88
CA SER A 653 12.83 -14.39 11.61
C SER A 653 13.80 -14.03 12.74
N GLY A 654 14.33 -12.80 12.73
CA GLY A 654 15.27 -12.31 13.73
C GLY A 654 14.62 -11.97 15.07
N THR A 655 13.29 -11.97 15.18
CA THR A 655 12.60 -11.70 16.44
C THR A 655 11.29 -12.47 16.56
N SER A 656 11.04 -13.08 17.71
CA SER A 656 9.79 -13.82 18.00
C SER A 656 9.53 -13.81 19.50
N VAL A 657 8.26 -13.73 19.88
CA VAL A 657 7.82 -13.80 21.28
C VAL A 657 6.89 -14.99 21.44
N GLY A 658 6.93 -15.68 22.57
CA GLY A 658 5.93 -16.71 22.82
C GLY A 658 5.90 -17.15 24.26
N THR A 659 4.90 -17.94 24.62
CA THR A 659 4.93 -18.69 25.88
C THR A 659 6.13 -19.62 25.86
N ARG A 660 6.62 -20.03 27.03
CA ARG A 660 7.77 -20.95 27.12
C ARG A 660 7.58 -22.21 26.27
N ILE A 661 6.38 -22.78 26.30
CA ILE A 661 6.04 -24.03 25.60
C ILE A 661 6.00 -23.80 24.09
N ALA A 662 5.30 -22.75 23.63
CA ALA A 662 5.24 -22.41 22.22
C ALA A 662 6.61 -22.04 21.64
N MET A 663 7.45 -21.34 22.41
CA MET A 663 8.81 -20.98 22.00
C MET A 663 9.70 -22.23 21.87
N LEU A 664 9.69 -23.14 22.84
CA LEU A 664 10.44 -24.39 22.74
C LEU A 664 10.02 -25.21 21.51
N LYS A 665 8.71 -25.27 21.24
CA LYS A 665 8.17 -25.97 20.07
C LYS A 665 8.57 -25.28 18.75
N TYR A 666 8.52 -23.95 18.70
CA TYR A 666 8.97 -23.17 17.54
C TYR A 666 10.46 -23.41 17.23
N LEU A 667 11.33 -23.37 18.25
CA LEU A 667 12.77 -23.60 18.08
C LEU A 667 13.07 -25.03 17.60
N GLU A 668 12.33 -26.02 18.09
CA GLU A 668 12.37 -27.41 17.61
C GLU A 668 11.96 -27.52 16.13
N ILE A 669 10.83 -26.92 15.75
CA ILE A 669 10.33 -26.97 14.36
C ILE A 669 11.31 -26.27 13.40
N MET A 670 11.84 -25.10 13.78
CA MET A 670 12.86 -24.39 13.00
C MET A 670 14.09 -25.26 12.76
N TYR A 671 14.58 -25.94 13.81
CA TYR A 671 15.75 -26.82 13.71
C TYR A 671 15.48 -28.03 12.81
N GLU A 672 14.35 -28.71 12.99
CA GLU A 672 13.99 -29.86 12.15
C GLU A 672 13.85 -29.47 10.68
N GLU A 673 13.25 -28.32 10.40
CA GLU A 673 13.14 -27.80 9.03
C GLU A 673 14.50 -27.41 8.45
N MET A 674 15.39 -26.80 9.24
CA MET A 674 16.76 -26.50 8.83
C MET A 674 17.53 -27.77 8.42
N LYS A 675 17.35 -28.88 9.13
CA LYS A 675 17.94 -30.17 8.74
C LYS A 675 17.43 -30.66 7.39
N VAL A 676 16.13 -30.51 7.12
CA VAL A 676 15.57 -30.83 5.80
C VAL A 676 16.20 -29.96 4.71
N TRP A 677 16.29 -28.64 4.93
CA TRP A 677 16.92 -27.73 3.96
C TRP A 677 18.39 -28.08 3.76
N ILE A 678 19.14 -28.37 4.81
CA ILE A 678 20.57 -28.64 4.67
C ILE A 678 20.86 -30.01 4.05
N SER A 679 19.94 -30.96 4.17
CA SER A 679 20.07 -32.28 3.56
C SER A 679 20.06 -32.22 2.02
N ASP A 680 19.32 -31.28 1.44
CA ASP A 680 19.26 -31.07 -0.01
C ASP A 680 20.29 -30.02 -0.46
N GLU A 681 21.20 -30.41 -1.36
CA GLU A 681 22.26 -29.53 -1.84
C GLU A 681 21.74 -28.24 -2.50
N LYS A 682 20.56 -28.29 -3.15
CA LYS A 682 19.96 -27.12 -3.81
C LYS A 682 19.45 -26.07 -2.81
N CYS A 683 19.25 -26.47 -1.56
CA CYS A 683 18.76 -25.67 -0.44
C CYS A 683 19.92 -25.15 0.44
N ARG A 684 21.18 -25.47 0.12
CA ARG A 684 22.37 -24.97 0.82
C ARG A 684 22.77 -23.60 0.26
N PHE A 685 22.09 -22.56 0.72
CA PHE A 685 22.33 -21.18 0.29
C PHE A 685 23.52 -20.57 1.02
N ASP A 686 24.41 -19.94 0.26
CA ASP A 686 25.45 -19.07 0.78
C ASP A 686 24.95 -17.62 0.76
N MET A 687 24.00 -17.33 1.65
CA MET A 687 23.43 -15.99 1.80
C MET A 687 23.15 -15.67 3.26
N ASP A 688 23.09 -14.37 3.54
CA ASP A 688 22.64 -13.84 4.82
C ASP A 688 21.12 -13.84 4.87
N GLY A 689 20.55 -14.37 5.96
CA GLY A 689 19.12 -14.31 6.24
C GLY A 689 18.26 -15.36 5.54
N ASP A 690 18.79 -16.55 5.22
CA ASP A 690 17.96 -17.64 4.70
C ASP A 690 17.05 -18.29 5.75
N ASP A 691 17.32 -18.09 7.04
CA ASP A 691 16.37 -18.39 8.11
C ASP A 691 15.07 -17.57 8.00
N GLN A 692 15.14 -16.38 7.39
CA GLN A 692 13.97 -15.57 7.00
C GLN A 692 13.03 -16.36 6.07
N SER A 693 13.60 -17.11 5.12
CA SER A 693 12.83 -17.95 4.20
C SER A 693 12.17 -19.12 4.91
N ILE A 694 12.92 -19.81 5.77
CA ILE A 694 12.43 -20.97 6.54
C ILE A 694 11.27 -20.54 7.44
N HIS A 695 11.44 -19.44 8.17
CA HIS A 695 10.43 -18.89 9.06
C HIS A 695 9.12 -18.56 8.32
N ASN A 696 9.20 -17.85 7.19
CA ASN A 696 8.03 -17.49 6.39
C ASN A 696 7.38 -18.73 5.75
N TYR A 697 8.17 -19.69 5.26
CA TYR A 697 7.68 -20.97 4.77
C TYR A 697 6.85 -21.70 5.83
N LEU A 698 7.40 -21.87 7.03
CA LEU A 698 6.75 -22.59 8.12
C LEU A 698 5.43 -21.94 8.53
N TYR A 699 5.40 -20.61 8.65
CA TYR A 699 4.17 -19.90 8.98
C TYR A 699 3.11 -20.06 7.88
N TYR A 700 3.42 -19.68 6.64
CA TYR A 700 2.42 -19.61 5.57
C TYR A 700 2.00 -20.99 5.00
N THR A 701 2.71 -22.06 5.33
CA THR A 701 2.30 -23.45 5.01
C THR A 701 1.57 -24.14 6.17
N GLY A 702 1.31 -23.39 7.25
CA GLY A 702 0.57 -23.88 8.42
C GLY A 702 1.35 -24.86 9.30
N GLN A 703 2.68 -24.85 9.23
CA GLN A 703 3.56 -25.68 10.08
C GLN A 703 3.68 -25.12 11.50
N LEU A 704 3.30 -23.85 11.68
CA LEU A 704 3.20 -23.18 12.96
C LEU A 704 1.72 -22.82 13.25
N PRO A 705 0.83 -23.81 13.45
CA PRO A 705 -0.61 -23.56 13.64
C PRO A 705 -0.96 -22.81 14.94
N PHE A 706 0.03 -22.67 15.84
CA PHE A 706 -0.06 -21.92 17.09
C PHE A 706 0.61 -20.54 17.02
N ALA A 707 1.03 -20.11 15.82
CA ALA A 707 1.64 -18.80 15.61
C ALA A 707 0.63 -17.76 15.15
N GLN A 708 0.78 -16.54 15.66
CA GLN A 708 0.06 -15.34 15.26
C GLN A 708 1.04 -14.32 14.68
N ALA A 709 0.73 -13.81 13.49
CA ALA A 709 1.43 -12.66 12.94
C ALA A 709 0.92 -11.37 13.59
N MET A 710 1.84 -10.59 14.15
CA MET A 710 1.59 -9.26 14.70
C MET A 710 1.87 -8.24 13.61
N ALA A 711 0.85 -7.46 13.26
CA ALA A 711 0.93 -6.49 12.18
C ALA A 711 1.95 -5.38 12.50
N TYR A 712 2.57 -4.84 11.45
CA TYR A 712 3.57 -3.78 11.58
C TYR A 712 3.05 -2.57 12.36
N ARG A 713 3.76 -2.21 13.45
CA ARG A 713 3.45 -1.07 14.34
C ARG A 713 2.02 -1.07 14.93
N SER A 714 1.47 -2.26 15.19
CA SER A 714 0.11 -2.43 15.70
C SER A 714 0.01 -2.56 17.23
N GLY A 715 1.02 -2.11 17.98
CA GLY A 715 1.01 -2.22 19.45
C GLY A 715 1.48 -3.59 19.98
N GLY A 716 2.16 -4.38 19.15
CA GLY A 716 2.84 -5.60 19.57
C GLY A 716 4.05 -5.33 20.47
N ILE A 717 4.65 -6.40 21.01
CA ILE A 717 5.86 -6.28 21.85
C ILE A 717 7.06 -5.77 21.03
N VAL A 718 7.17 -6.18 19.77
CA VAL A 718 8.30 -5.86 18.90
C VAL A 718 7.83 -5.09 17.66
N THR A 719 8.62 -4.07 17.31
CA THR A 719 8.46 -3.30 16.07
C THR A 719 9.73 -3.39 15.22
N THR A 720 9.54 -3.84 13.97
CA THR A 720 10.57 -4.16 12.98
C THR A 720 10.81 -2.98 12.03
N VAL A 721 11.85 -2.19 12.26
CA VAL A 721 12.03 -0.90 11.55
C VAL A 721 13.01 -0.94 10.39
N GLY A 722 13.47 -2.13 9.98
CA GLY A 722 14.58 -2.28 9.04
C GLY A 722 14.30 -1.71 7.65
N LYS A 723 13.16 -2.10 7.05
CA LYS A 723 12.76 -1.59 5.73
C LYS A 723 12.50 -0.09 5.76
N LEU A 724 11.81 0.40 6.78
CA LEU A 724 11.55 1.82 6.96
C LEU A 724 12.86 2.61 7.08
N GLY A 725 13.80 2.13 7.90
CA GLY A 725 15.12 2.74 8.05
C GLY A 725 15.87 2.84 6.73
N ALA A 726 15.85 1.77 5.92
CA ALA A 726 16.47 1.78 4.60
C ALA A 726 15.82 2.79 3.64
N MET A 727 14.50 2.96 3.70
CA MET A 727 13.75 3.95 2.91
C MET A 727 14.13 5.38 3.33
N VAL A 728 14.13 5.67 4.64
CA VAL A 728 14.49 6.98 5.20
C VAL A 728 15.93 7.34 4.86
N VAL A 729 16.87 6.41 5.00
CA VAL A 729 18.28 6.61 4.61
C VAL A 729 18.42 6.89 3.11
N LYS A 730 17.68 6.18 2.26
CA LYS A 730 17.70 6.43 0.82
C LYS A 730 17.17 7.83 0.49
N ALA A 731 16.08 8.25 1.12
CA ALA A 731 15.51 9.58 0.94
C ALA A 731 16.48 10.67 1.41
N HIS A 732 17.11 10.49 2.58
CA HIS A 732 18.14 11.38 3.12
C HIS A 732 19.35 11.54 2.20
N ALA A 733 19.89 10.43 1.70
CA ALA A 733 21.01 10.47 0.77
C ALA A 733 20.62 11.18 -0.55
N SER A 734 19.39 10.98 -1.03
CA SER A 734 18.88 11.62 -2.25
C SER A 734 18.71 13.13 -2.04
N HIS A 735 18.17 13.54 -0.90
CA HIS A 735 18.03 14.95 -0.54
C HIS A 735 19.38 15.67 -0.59
N PHE A 736 20.41 15.16 0.07
CA PHE A 736 21.75 15.79 0.06
C PHE A 736 22.47 15.72 -1.29
N LEU A 737 22.19 14.69 -2.09
CA LEU A 737 22.68 14.63 -3.46
C LEU A 737 22.07 15.76 -4.30
N GLU A 738 20.77 15.99 -4.18
CA GLU A 738 20.03 16.99 -4.95
C GLU A 738 20.33 18.42 -4.50
N THR A 739 20.37 18.67 -3.19
CA THR A 739 20.54 20.03 -2.64
C THR A 739 22.00 20.48 -2.56
N ASN A 740 22.93 19.55 -2.32
CA ASN A 740 24.34 19.88 -2.07
C ASN A 740 25.31 19.20 -3.04
N GLY A 741 24.85 18.32 -3.93
CA GLY A 741 25.73 17.54 -4.81
C GLY A 741 26.60 16.55 -4.04
N TRP A 742 26.17 16.12 -2.85
CA TRP A 742 26.98 15.24 -2.01
C TRP A 742 26.85 13.78 -2.41
N GLU A 743 27.98 13.07 -2.44
CA GLU A 743 27.98 11.62 -2.57
C GLU A 743 27.34 10.96 -1.36
N LYS A 744 26.70 9.80 -1.58
CA LYS A 744 26.00 9.02 -0.56
C LYS A 744 26.83 8.83 0.72
N GLY A 745 28.11 8.48 0.59
CA GLY A 745 28.99 8.27 1.75
C GLY A 745 29.12 9.50 2.64
N ARG A 746 29.23 10.70 2.05
CA ARG A 746 29.28 11.97 2.78
C ARG A 746 27.92 12.31 3.39
N ALA A 747 26.83 12.12 2.65
CA ALA A 747 25.47 12.38 3.14
C ALA A 747 25.15 11.55 4.40
N MET A 748 25.62 10.30 4.46
CA MET A 748 25.42 9.43 5.63
C MET A 748 26.08 9.95 6.91
N TRP A 749 27.06 10.86 6.84
CA TRP A 749 27.72 11.43 8.02
C TRP A 749 27.04 12.70 8.54
N GLN A 750 25.87 13.03 8.01
CA GLN A 750 25.16 14.26 8.30
C GLN A 750 23.90 13.92 9.10
N PRO A 751 23.51 14.75 10.08
CA PRO A 751 22.23 14.60 10.75
C PRO A 751 21.10 14.60 9.72
N PHE A 752 20.01 13.88 10.00
CA PHE A 752 18.81 14.02 9.18
C PHE A 752 18.35 15.50 9.20
N PRO A 753 17.86 16.04 8.08
CA PRO A 753 17.31 17.40 8.04
C PRO A 753 16.27 17.59 9.15
N GLY A 754 16.44 18.66 9.95
CA GLY A 754 15.59 18.97 11.10
C GLY A 754 15.89 18.19 12.38
N ALA A 755 16.91 17.31 12.40
CA ALA A 755 17.35 16.66 13.64
C ALA A 755 17.81 17.71 14.67
N THR A 756 17.47 17.46 15.93
CA THR A 756 17.82 18.29 17.09
C THR A 756 18.79 17.54 18.01
N SER A 757 19.13 18.14 19.15
CA SER A 757 19.91 17.44 20.18
C SER A 757 19.14 16.31 20.85
N THR A 758 17.80 16.33 20.82
CA THR A 758 16.94 15.34 21.47
C THR A 758 16.28 14.38 20.48
N ASN A 759 15.99 14.81 19.25
CA ASN A 759 15.39 13.96 18.21
C ASN A 759 16.35 13.81 17.02
N TRP A 760 16.63 12.58 16.63
CA TRP A 760 17.58 12.28 15.55
C TRP A 760 17.00 12.40 14.15
N VAL A 761 15.68 12.50 14.03
CA VAL A 761 14.97 12.65 12.76
C VAL A 761 14.10 13.90 12.83
N GLY A 762 14.18 14.76 11.80
CA GLY A 762 13.39 15.98 11.76
C GLY A 762 11.98 15.74 11.21
N ASP A 763 11.13 16.76 11.38
CA ASP A 763 9.69 16.71 11.03
C ASP A 763 9.44 16.25 9.59
N ALA A 764 10.29 16.65 8.63
CA ALA A 764 10.15 16.26 7.23
C ALA A 764 10.12 14.73 6.99
N TYR A 765 10.77 13.94 7.86
CA TYR A 765 10.75 12.47 7.81
C TYR A 765 9.83 11.87 8.88
N ASN A 766 9.43 12.66 9.88
CA ASN A 766 8.53 12.24 10.95
C ASN A 766 7.05 12.36 10.56
N LEU A 767 6.71 13.32 9.69
CA LEU A 767 5.33 13.66 9.31
C LEU A 767 4.59 12.59 8.50
N THR A 768 5.31 11.74 7.75
CA THR A 768 4.65 10.71 6.93
C THR A 768 4.23 9.48 7.71
N GLU A 769 4.84 9.23 8.87
CA GLU A 769 4.67 7.96 9.60
C GLU A 769 4.48 8.11 11.12
N ASN A 770 4.55 9.34 11.68
CA ASN A 770 4.62 9.57 13.12
C ASN A 770 5.66 8.65 13.77
N LEU A 771 6.89 8.70 13.25
CA LEU A 771 7.92 7.69 13.49
C LEU A 771 8.50 7.76 14.90
N THR A 772 8.81 8.97 15.37
CA THR A 772 9.39 9.19 16.70
C THR A 772 8.65 10.28 17.48
N ASP A 773 8.72 10.18 18.80
CA ASP A 773 8.31 11.27 19.67
C ASP A 773 9.34 12.41 19.72
N ALA A 774 9.05 13.47 20.49
CA ALA A 774 9.93 14.62 20.66
C ALA A 774 11.32 14.29 21.26
N GLN A 775 11.47 13.11 21.85
CA GLN A 775 12.71 12.61 22.44
C GLN A 775 13.43 11.62 21.50
N GLY A 776 12.93 11.39 20.27
CA GLY A 776 13.54 10.50 19.30
C GLY A 776 13.26 9.01 19.53
N PHE A 777 12.33 8.64 20.40
CA PHE A 777 11.94 7.24 20.60
C PHE A 777 10.87 6.85 19.57
N PHE A 778 10.98 5.63 19.04
CA PHE A 778 10.05 5.11 18.04
C PHE A 778 8.65 4.91 18.60
N LEU A 779 7.66 5.20 17.77
CA LEU A 779 6.24 5.09 18.09
C LEU A 779 5.55 3.96 17.33
N GLU A 780 4.52 3.39 17.93
CA GLU A 780 3.49 2.58 17.29
C GLU A 780 2.52 3.47 16.48
N ASN A 781 1.63 2.86 15.70
CA ASN A 781 0.65 3.61 14.89
C ASN A 781 -0.37 4.38 15.75
N ASP A 782 -0.60 3.96 17.01
CA ASP A 782 -1.45 4.67 17.96
C ASP A 782 -0.73 5.84 18.67
N GLY A 783 0.55 6.09 18.35
CA GLY A 783 1.37 7.13 18.94
C GLY A 783 1.98 6.77 20.29
N SER A 784 1.75 5.56 20.82
CA SER A 784 2.46 5.06 21.99
C SER A 784 3.91 4.68 21.63
N ARG A 785 4.82 4.68 22.62
CA ARG A 785 6.20 4.22 22.36
C ARG A 785 6.24 2.72 22.14
N SER A 786 6.85 2.29 21.06
CA SER A 786 7.20 0.89 20.83
C SER A 786 8.04 0.32 21.99
N ARG A 787 7.80 -0.92 22.41
CA ARG A 787 8.54 -1.51 23.54
C ARG A 787 9.94 -1.98 23.13
N VAL A 788 10.01 -2.82 22.10
CA VAL A 788 11.24 -3.36 21.53
C VAL A 788 11.40 -2.89 20.10
N ILE A 789 12.58 -2.35 19.76
CA ILE A 789 12.91 -1.93 18.39
C ILE A 789 13.91 -2.90 17.81
N HIS A 790 13.58 -3.51 16.68
CA HIS A 790 14.43 -4.44 15.95
C HIS A 790 14.81 -3.88 14.56
N GLN A 791 16.04 -4.16 14.10
CA GLN A 791 16.64 -3.70 12.83
C GLN A 791 16.81 -2.17 12.72
N TRP A 792 17.02 -1.48 13.84
CA TRP A 792 17.21 -0.02 13.87
C TRP A 792 18.48 0.45 13.17
N ASP A 793 19.48 -0.43 13.00
CA ASP A 793 20.76 -0.10 12.38
C ASP A 793 20.63 0.31 10.89
N ARG A 794 19.48 -0.01 10.26
CA ARG A 794 19.15 0.39 8.89
C ARG A 794 18.93 1.88 8.70
N PHE A 795 18.74 2.64 9.80
CA PHE A 795 18.79 4.11 9.77
C PHE A 795 20.22 4.67 9.67
N GLY A 796 21.23 3.81 9.74
CA GLY A 796 22.61 4.15 9.45
C GLY A 796 23.26 5.09 10.46
N ARG A 797 24.38 5.68 10.03
CA ARG A 797 25.24 6.52 10.88
C ARG A 797 24.54 7.72 11.55
N PRO A 798 23.54 8.39 10.95
CA PRO A 798 22.87 9.49 11.64
C PRO A 798 22.19 9.05 12.94
N LEU A 799 21.47 7.92 12.92
CA LEU A 799 20.91 7.34 14.15
C LEU A 799 22.03 6.81 15.06
N VAL A 800 22.89 5.94 14.53
CA VAL A 800 23.89 5.20 15.33
C VAL A 800 24.91 6.16 15.96
N ASN A 801 25.62 6.92 15.14
CA ASN A 801 26.82 7.64 15.53
C ASN A 801 26.55 9.07 16.01
N LEU A 802 25.52 9.72 15.48
CA LEU A 802 25.25 11.13 15.82
C LEU A 802 24.28 11.25 16.99
N TRP A 803 23.39 10.27 17.20
CA TRP A 803 22.41 10.32 18.28
C TRP A 803 22.60 9.23 19.33
N MET A 804 22.51 7.94 18.99
CA MET A 804 22.56 6.86 19.99
C MET A 804 23.89 6.87 20.75
N ASP A 805 25.01 6.99 20.04
CA ASP A 805 26.33 7.05 20.66
C ASP A 805 26.50 8.26 21.58
N ARG A 806 25.66 9.30 21.48
CA ARG A 806 25.70 10.51 22.34
C ARG A 806 24.62 10.54 23.41
N ASN A 807 23.54 9.78 23.23
CA ASN A 807 22.40 9.78 24.12
C ASN A 807 22.69 8.85 25.33
N PRO A 808 22.68 9.39 26.58
CA PRO A 808 22.96 8.60 27.79
C PRO A 808 22.04 7.39 28.00
N TYR A 809 20.86 7.37 27.37
CA TYR A 809 19.95 6.22 27.43
C TYR A 809 20.58 4.96 26.84
N PHE A 810 21.37 5.06 25.76
CA PHE A 810 21.97 3.91 25.09
C PHE A 810 23.37 3.55 25.59
N ARG A 811 23.95 4.36 26.48
CA ARG A 811 25.24 4.09 27.11
C ARG A 811 25.02 3.40 28.45
N ASP A 812 25.75 2.34 28.72
CA ASP A 812 25.63 1.62 29.97
C ASP A 812 27.00 1.47 30.64
N ASP A 813 27.50 2.62 31.12
CA ASP A 813 28.82 2.75 31.71
C ASP A 813 28.81 2.15 33.12
N VAL A 814 29.08 0.85 33.21
CA VAL A 814 29.34 0.17 34.47
C VAL A 814 30.81 0.40 34.85
N PRO A 815 31.11 0.85 36.08
CA PRO A 815 32.50 0.96 36.54
C PRO A 815 33.15 -0.43 36.47
N VAL A 816 34.12 -0.61 35.58
CA VAL A 816 34.88 -1.86 35.48
C VAL A 816 35.65 -2.03 36.78
N ALA A 817 35.31 -3.06 37.56
CA ALA A 817 35.95 -3.37 38.83
C ALA A 817 37.41 -3.75 38.58
N GLY A 818 38.34 -2.79 38.66
CA GLY A 818 39.78 -3.05 38.56
C GLY A 818 40.62 -2.04 37.77
N LYS A 819 40.03 -1.08 37.05
CA LYS A 819 40.77 0.04 36.45
C LYS A 819 40.69 1.27 37.37
N ARG A 820 41.58 1.32 38.36
CA ARG A 820 41.99 2.57 39.02
C ARG A 820 43.29 3.06 38.43
#